data_AF-A0A926B5J3-F1
#
_entry.id   AF-A0A926B5J3-F1
#
_cell.length_a   1.000
_cell.length_b   1.000
_cell.length_c   1.000
_cell.angle_alpha   90.00
_cell.angle_beta   90.00
_cell.angle_gamma   90.00
#
_symmetry.space_group_name_H-M   'P 1'
#
loop_
_entity.id
_entity.type
_entity.pdbx_description
1 polymer ?
#
loop_
_entity_poly.entity_id
_entity_poly.type
_entity_poly.pdbx_seq_one_letter_code
_entity_poly.pdbx_strand_id
1 'polypeptide(L)'
;MTTFLSRPTKKCARALLLALLASQVSVFATLATFAAVAAPLPPPVKTVVHRFALITGASQGGSNRVPLRFAASDARAIRHVLSDLGGLGETETLLLLDVGRSGMRDGFERVKRMIAASRAPDARTEMIFYYSGHSDETGLLLGPDRVSYAEIRAWVDETAADVRIAVLDSCASGAMTRGKGGVRRPAFLVDTSSAARGHAYLTASAENEAAQESDRLGAAYFTHYLVSGLRGAADVSHDGRVTLGEAYQYAFTETLARTEASRGGPQHASYDFQLAGKGDLVMTDLRATSASLLLPAELTGRLFVRDAQGHLVAEVHKLPAQPIELGLPPGRYRVTLDDNRRLSETTIDLGAGKQTSLSTARLVALVPASGTNKGDLAPAPAPDAASTGTPIVATSLATSAGPSPIPPRFALNLSLFPPLDTNGGIASDNAVVFGLFARSTRLSGFALTLGHYVDGDAHGFQMAGVGAISKGDLSGLRITGAVDYAEGTLKGMQLSGGIAAAGGGRGAQIAGAANYVRNEFTGLQMAGAANVAQGDVLGLQMAGAMNVARQLTGGQLSILNVAGDVSGAQVGVVNIGRRVRGTQIGVVNIADSMQGASIGLVTFVRDGIHALDISSSEVGGTVLGAVLGNRYVYTRLGIGVLAGGNDLPGGRTVVGGSAAESSHYLIQWGMGGHRIINQRWFVDAEVVATQYHRSSGWQQE
;
A
#
# COMPACT_ATOMS: atom_id res chain seq x y z
N MET A 1 -15.66 -9.90 15.75
CA MET A 1 -14.84 -11.15 15.73
C MET A 1 -15.33 -12.20 14.72
N THR A 2 -16.63 -12.35 14.45
CA THR A 2 -17.21 -13.44 13.63
C THR A 2 -17.07 -13.30 12.11
N THR A 3 -16.79 -12.12 11.57
CA THR A 3 -16.93 -11.83 10.13
C THR A 3 -15.70 -12.15 9.27
N PHE A 4 -14.48 -12.14 9.82
CA PHE A 4 -13.24 -12.05 9.01
C PHE A 4 -12.37 -13.31 8.93
N LEU A 5 -12.71 -14.37 9.67
CA LEU A 5 -11.89 -15.61 9.76
C LEU A 5 -12.57 -16.82 9.10
N SER A 6 -11.76 -17.75 8.57
CA SER A 6 -12.24 -19.01 7.99
C SER A 6 -12.74 -19.98 9.07
N ARG A 7 -13.53 -21.00 8.71
CA ARG A 7 -14.07 -21.98 9.67
C ARG A 7 -12.99 -22.67 10.54
N PRO A 8 -11.82 -23.10 10.03
CA PRO A 8 -10.77 -23.66 10.90
C PRO A 8 -10.12 -22.61 11.82
N THR A 9 -9.74 -21.43 11.32
CA THR A 9 -9.11 -20.40 12.20
C THR A 9 -10.07 -19.88 13.27
N LYS A 10 -11.38 -19.87 13.01
CA LYS A 10 -12.41 -19.61 14.03
C LYS A 10 -12.44 -20.63 15.18
N LYS A 11 -12.13 -21.90 14.94
CA LYS A 11 -12.09 -22.94 15.99
C LYS A 11 -10.85 -22.79 16.86
N CYS A 12 -9.67 -22.68 16.25
CA CYS A 12 -8.41 -22.47 16.97
C CYS A 12 -8.43 -21.16 17.78
N ALA A 13 -8.88 -20.05 17.19
CA ALA A 13 -8.96 -18.77 17.90
C ALA A 13 -9.93 -18.81 19.08
N ARG A 14 -11.08 -19.51 18.99
CA ARG A 14 -12.00 -19.66 20.13
C ARG A 14 -11.41 -20.52 21.25
N ALA A 15 -10.78 -21.66 20.91
CA ALA A 15 -10.16 -22.53 21.90
C ALA A 15 -9.00 -21.82 22.63
N LEU A 16 -8.16 -21.09 21.88
CA LEU A 16 -7.04 -20.34 22.45
C LEU A 16 -7.50 -19.14 23.30
N LEU A 17 -8.57 -18.43 22.89
CA LEU A 17 -9.14 -17.32 23.68
C LEU A 17 -9.68 -17.79 25.05
N LEU A 18 -10.32 -18.96 25.09
CA LEU A 18 -10.79 -19.59 26.34
C LEU A 18 -9.62 -20.05 27.23
N ALA A 19 -8.52 -20.53 26.65
CA ALA A 19 -7.32 -20.90 27.41
C ALA A 19 -6.56 -19.69 27.96
N LEU A 20 -6.41 -18.62 27.15
CA LEU A 20 -5.67 -17.40 27.53
C LEU A 20 -6.39 -16.55 28.59
N LEU A 21 -7.71 -16.64 28.67
CA LEU A 21 -8.48 -16.05 29.78
C LEU A 21 -8.20 -16.73 31.13
N ALA A 22 -7.61 -17.94 31.15
CA ALA A 22 -7.33 -18.71 32.35
C ALA A 22 -5.88 -18.59 32.87
N SER A 23 -4.97 -17.96 32.13
CA SER A 23 -3.54 -17.89 32.49
C SER A 23 -2.96 -16.47 32.37
N GLN A 24 -3.40 -15.56 33.24
CA GLN A 24 -2.69 -14.30 33.46
C GLN A 24 -1.77 -14.42 34.68
N VAL A 25 -0.45 -14.54 34.43
CA VAL A 25 0.69 -14.06 35.27
C VAL A 25 2.01 -14.58 34.65
N SER A 26 3.05 -13.74 34.65
CA SER A 26 4.47 -14.08 34.42
C SER A 26 4.97 -14.55 33.04
N VAL A 27 5.02 -13.65 32.04
CA VAL A 27 6.07 -13.68 30.99
C VAL A 27 6.48 -12.24 30.63
N PHE A 28 7.47 -11.67 31.31
CA PHE A 28 7.99 -10.32 31.00
C PHE A 28 9.52 -10.14 31.22
N ALA A 29 10.27 -11.21 31.51
CA ALA A 29 11.62 -11.10 32.07
C ALA A 29 12.77 -11.57 31.14
N THR A 30 12.56 -11.76 29.83
CA THR A 30 13.58 -12.43 28.98
C THR A 30 13.59 -11.94 27.52
N LEU A 31 13.79 -10.63 27.31
CA LEU A 31 13.88 -10.04 25.96
C LEU A 31 14.95 -8.95 25.81
N ALA A 32 15.96 -8.94 26.70
CA ALA A 32 16.96 -7.86 26.80
C ALA A 32 18.39 -8.25 26.34
N THR A 33 18.59 -9.41 25.71
CA THR A 33 19.95 -9.98 25.56
C THR A 33 20.27 -10.58 24.17
N PHE A 34 19.82 -9.95 23.08
CA PHE A 34 20.35 -10.24 21.74
C PHE A 34 20.55 -8.96 20.91
N ALA A 35 21.66 -8.26 21.19
CA ALA A 35 22.09 -7.06 20.46
C ALA A 35 23.62 -7.04 20.26
N ALA A 36 24.21 -8.13 19.76
CA ALA A 36 25.60 -8.16 19.26
C ALA A 36 25.95 -9.47 18.51
N VAL A 37 25.67 -9.55 17.20
CA VAL A 37 26.58 -10.09 16.16
C VAL A 37 26.08 -9.57 14.81
N ALA A 38 26.84 -8.70 14.16
CA ALA A 38 26.64 -8.32 12.76
C ALA A 38 28.00 -8.34 12.06
N ALA A 39 28.27 -9.40 11.29
CA ALA A 39 29.45 -9.50 10.45
C ALA A 39 29.16 -8.89 9.05
N PRO A 40 30.16 -8.27 8.38
CA PRO A 40 29.94 -7.64 7.09
C PRO A 40 29.69 -8.67 5.97
N LEU A 41 28.73 -8.37 5.10
CA LEU A 41 28.37 -9.20 3.94
C LEU A 41 29.39 -9.03 2.80
N PRO A 42 29.73 -10.11 2.06
CA PRO A 42 30.40 -9.98 0.77
C PRO A 42 29.46 -9.34 -0.28
N PRO A 43 29.99 -8.64 -1.30
CA PRO A 43 29.17 -7.92 -2.28
C PRO A 43 28.37 -8.88 -3.19
N PRO A 44 27.14 -8.50 -3.60
CA PRO A 44 26.29 -9.34 -4.43
C PRO A 44 26.80 -9.45 -5.88
N VAL A 45 26.74 -10.65 -6.45
CA VAL A 45 27.03 -10.90 -7.86
C VAL A 45 25.92 -10.27 -8.73
N LYS A 46 26.30 -9.36 -9.64
CA LYS A 46 25.38 -8.74 -10.61
C LYS A 46 25.07 -9.71 -11.76
N THR A 47 23.92 -10.36 -11.70
CA THR A 47 23.29 -10.99 -12.89
C THR A 47 22.87 -9.93 -13.90
N VAL A 48 23.24 -10.14 -15.17
CA VAL A 48 22.95 -9.21 -16.27
C VAL A 48 21.52 -9.45 -16.78
N VAL A 49 20.78 -8.37 -17.01
CA VAL A 49 19.42 -8.38 -17.55
C VAL A 49 19.46 -7.80 -18.95
N HIS A 50 19.00 -8.55 -19.94
CA HIS A 50 18.85 -8.10 -21.32
C HIS A 50 17.38 -7.85 -21.61
N ARG A 51 17.07 -6.63 -22.07
CA ARG A 51 15.70 -6.16 -22.26
C ARG A 51 15.42 -5.92 -23.73
N PHE A 52 14.23 -6.30 -24.15
CA PHE A 52 13.70 -6.07 -25.49
C PHE A 52 12.31 -5.45 -25.36
N ALA A 53 11.94 -4.59 -26.31
CA ALA A 53 10.60 -4.03 -26.31
C ALA A 53 9.97 -3.95 -27.70
N LEU A 54 8.66 -4.21 -27.74
CA LEU A 54 7.77 -3.88 -28.84
C LEU A 54 6.78 -2.84 -28.32
N ILE A 55 6.98 -1.59 -28.73
CA ILE A 55 6.23 -0.44 -28.26
C ILE A 55 5.36 0.03 -29.42
N THR A 56 4.05 0.09 -29.21
CA THR A 56 3.08 0.26 -30.29
C THR A 56 2.07 1.36 -29.97
N GLY A 57 1.75 2.17 -30.98
CA GLY A 57 0.74 3.22 -30.91
C GLY A 57 -0.16 3.15 -32.13
N ALA A 58 -1.47 2.98 -31.94
CA ALA A 58 -2.45 2.86 -33.02
C ALA A 58 -3.57 3.89 -32.84
N SER A 59 -3.49 4.99 -33.58
CA SER A 59 -4.50 6.05 -33.55
C SER A 59 -5.79 5.65 -34.27
N GLN A 60 -5.73 4.76 -35.26
CA GLN A 60 -6.88 4.37 -36.09
C GLN A 60 -7.64 3.16 -35.53
N GLY A 61 -8.92 3.32 -35.21
CA GLY A 61 -9.80 2.27 -34.66
C GLY A 61 -10.82 1.68 -35.64
N GLY A 62 -10.62 1.88 -36.94
CA GLY A 62 -11.55 1.51 -38.00
C GLY A 62 -12.53 2.63 -38.40
N SER A 63 -13.30 2.42 -39.47
CA SER A 63 -14.11 3.46 -40.13
C SER A 63 -15.17 4.13 -39.23
N ASN A 64 -15.58 3.46 -38.16
CA ASN A 64 -16.69 3.87 -37.31
C ASN A 64 -16.22 4.50 -35.98
N ARG A 65 -14.92 4.82 -35.86
CA ARG A 65 -14.32 5.42 -34.65
C ARG A 65 -13.52 6.67 -34.98
N VAL A 66 -13.55 7.64 -34.07
CA VAL A 66 -12.70 8.84 -34.17
C VAL A 66 -11.24 8.44 -33.91
N PRO A 67 -10.27 8.93 -34.71
CA PRO A 67 -8.86 8.65 -34.46
C PRO A 67 -8.39 9.22 -33.11
N LEU A 68 -7.62 8.45 -32.35
CA LEU A 68 -7.01 8.91 -31.09
C LEU A 68 -5.89 9.91 -31.37
N ARG A 69 -5.77 10.93 -30.53
CA ARG A 69 -4.83 12.03 -30.73
C ARG A 69 -3.46 11.72 -30.15
N PHE A 70 -3.39 10.94 -29.06
CA PHE A 70 -2.16 10.80 -28.28
C PHE A 70 -1.52 9.41 -28.27
N ALA A 71 -2.15 8.39 -28.88
CA ALA A 71 -1.62 7.02 -28.92
C ALA A 71 -0.16 6.93 -29.43
N ALA A 72 0.19 7.72 -30.45
CA ALA A 72 1.55 7.79 -30.98
C ALA A 72 2.54 8.60 -30.11
N SER A 73 2.10 9.59 -29.33
CA SER A 73 2.95 10.31 -28.36
C SER A 73 3.17 9.47 -27.10
N ASP A 74 2.15 8.77 -26.64
CA ASP A 74 2.20 7.84 -25.50
C ASP A 74 3.23 6.73 -25.72
N ALA A 75 3.18 6.08 -26.90
CA ALA A 75 4.18 5.09 -27.32
C ALA A 75 5.61 5.66 -27.35
N ARG A 76 5.80 6.91 -27.82
CA ARG A 76 7.12 7.56 -27.78
C ARG A 76 7.57 7.86 -26.34
N ALA A 77 6.67 8.33 -25.46
CA ALA A 77 6.98 8.65 -24.07
C ALA A 77 7.46 7.42 -23.29
N ILE A 78 6.80 6.26 -23.49
CA ILE A 78 7.22 4.97 -22.91
C ILE A 78 8.57 4.52 -23.48
N ARG A 79 8.81 4.64 -24.79
CA ARG A 79 10.13 4.37 -25.40
C ARG A 79 11.22 5.23 -24.74
N HIS A 80 10.99 6.52 -24.60
CA HIS A 80 11.96 7.44 -24.00
C HIS A 80 12.24 7.06 -22.54
N VAL A 81 11.23 6.83 -21.69
CA VAL A 81 11.48 6.54 -20.27
C VAL A 81 12.22 5.20 -20.06
N LEU A 82 11.92 4.19 -20.88
CA LEU A 82 12.62 2.89 -20.83
C LEU A 82 14.05 2.98 -21.40
N SER A 83 14.30 3.85 -22.37
CA SER A 83 15.64 4.14 -22.88
C SER A 83 16.48 4.96 -21.89
N ASP A 84 15.87 5.98 -21.26
CA ASP A 84 16.51 6.89 -20.31
C ASP A 84 16.92 6.18 -19.01
N LEU A 85 16.03 5.36 -18.46
CA LEU A 85 16.11 4.84 -17.08
C LEU A 85 15.90 3.32 -16.98
N GLY A 86 15.35 2.69 -18.02
CA GLY A 86 14.99 1.27 -18.03
C GLY A 86 16.09 0.34 -18.55
N GLY A 87 17.24 0.86 -18.94
CA GLY A 87 18.36 0.07 -19.48
C GLY A 87 18.03 -0.58 -20.83
N LEU A 88 17.13 0.01 -21.61
CA LEU A 88 16.68 -0.51 -22.90
C LEU A 88 17.43 0.19 -24.05
N GLY A 89 18.19 -0.57 -24.84
CA GLY A 89 18.94 -0.03 -25.97
C GLY A 89 18.07 0.27 -27.20
N GLU A 90 18.56 1.13 -28.10
CA GLU A 90 17.85 1.44 -29.36
C GLU A 90 17.73 0.23 -30.28
N THR A 91 18.73 -0.64 -30.29
CA THR A 91 18.79 -1.87 -31.11
C THR A 91 17.80 -2.95 -30.65
N GLU A 92 17.44 -2.94 -29.38
CA GLU A 92 16.55 -3.88 -28.70
C GLU A 92 15.09 -3.37 -28.64
N THR A 93 14.84 -2.15 -29.15
CA THR A 93 13.53 -1.49 -29.12
C THR A 93 12.93 -1.39 -30.53
N LEU A 94 11.72 -1.93 -30.71
CA LEU A 94 10.90 -1.68 -31.89
C LEU A 94 9.74 -0.74 -31.55
N LEU A 95 9.70 0.43 -32.18
CA LEU A 95 8.55 1.34 -32.14
C LEU A 95 7.73 1.16 -33.43
N LEU A 96 6.49 0.69 -33.33
CA LEU A 96 5.56 0.59 -34.46
C LEU A 96 4.39 1.55 -34.26
N LEU A 97 4.13 2.40 -35.25
CA LEU A 97 3.03 3.37 -35.23
C LEU A 97 2.07 3.08 -36.37
N ASP A 98 0.78 3.03 -36.08
CA ASP A 98 -0.33 2.85 -37.03
C ASP A 98 -0.17 1.64 -37.97
N VAL A 99 0.41 0.53 -37.46
CA VAL A 99 0.58 -0.72 -38.21
C VAL A 99 -0.66 -1.61 -38.13
N GLY A 100 -1.01 -2.24 -39.25
CA GLY A 100 -2.01 -3.31 -39.30
C GLY A 100 -1.52 -4.64 -38.70
N ARG A 101 -2.38 -5.66 -38.75
CA ARG A 101 -2.16 -6.98 -38.12
C ARG A 101 -0.87 -7.68 -38.56
N SER A 102 -0.53 -7.62 -39.85
CA SER A 102 0.74 -8.20 -40.35
C SER A 102 1.94 -7.52 -39.70
N GLY A 103 1.99 -6.17 -39.74
CA GLY A 103 3.10 -5.40 -39.19
C GLY A 103 3.28 -5.62 -37.68
N MET A 104 2.19 -5.79 -36.93
CA MET A 104 2.27 -6.16 -35.51
C MET A 104 2.86 -7.57 -35.31
N ARG A 105 2.40 -8.58 -36.08
CA ARG A 105 2.96 -9.96 -36.02
C ARG A 105 4.43 -9.99 -36.43
N ASP A 106 4.81 -9.26 -37.48
CA ASP A 106 6.20 -9.12 -37.94
C ASP A 106 7.09 -8.46 -36.86
N GLY A 107 6.53 -7.53 -36.08
CA GLY A 107 7.15 -6.96 -34.88
C GLY A 107 7.48 -8.02 -33.83
N PHE A 108 6.50 -8.86 -33.45
CA PHE A 108 6.72 -9.96 -32.49
C PHE A 108 7.76 -10.97 -33.01
N GLU A 109 7.71 -11.38 -34.28
CA GLU A 109 8.71 -12.28 -34.87
C GLU A 109 10.12 -11.65 -34.97
N ARG A 110 10.21 -10.32 -35.08
CA ARG A 110 11.50 -9.62 -35.03
C ARG A 110 12.07 -9.57 -33.61
N VAL A 111 11.26 -9.31 -32.59
CA VAL A 111 11.74 -9.35 -31.18
C VAL A 111 12.10 -10.77 -30.74
N LYS A 112 11.31 -11.78 -31.13
CA LYS A 112 11.63 -13.20 -30.92
C LYS A 112 12.99 -13.58 -31.53
N ARG A 113 13.34 -13.05 -32.71
CA ARG A 113 14.68 -13.22 -33.31
C ARG A 113 15.78 -12.47 -32.53
N MET A 114 15.51 -11.28 -32.01
CA MET A 114 16.45 -10.55 -31.14
C MET A 114 16.77 -11.33 -29.87
N ILE A 115 15.75 -11.82 -29.16
CA ILE A 115 15.88 -12.65 -27.94
C ILE A 115 16.61 -13.96 -28.24
N ALA A 116 16.32 -14.60 -29.38
CA ALA A 116 17.02 -15.83 -29.78
C ALA A 116 18.52 -15.59 -30.06
N ALA A 117 18.87 -14.44 -30.65
CA ALA A 117 20.25 -14.05 -30.94
C ALA A 117 21.04 -13.62 -29.69
N SER A 118 20.38 -13.16 -28.63
CA SER A 118 21.03 -12.60 -27.44
C SER A 118 21.41 -13.61 -26.35
N ARG A 119 21.35 -14.92 -26.63
CA ARG A 119 21.50 -15.99 -25.62
C ARG A 119 22.93 -16.13 -25.07
N ALA A 120 23.32 -15.22 -24.20
CA ALA A 120 24.39 -15.46 -23.22
C ALA A 120 23.86 -16.40 -22.11
N PRO A 121 24.61 -17.45 -21.69
CA PRO A 121 24.10 -18.46 -20.75
C PRO A 121 23.63 -17.93 -19.38
N ASP A 122 24.20 -16.81 -18.92
CA ASP A 122 23.99 -16.25 -17.59
C ASP A 122 23.12 -14.98 -17.56
N ALA A 123 22.49 -14.63 -18.68
CA ALA A 123 21.66 -13.43 -18.84
C ALA A 123 20.16 -13.73 -18.75
N ARG A 124 19.41 -12.98 -17.92
CA ARG A 124 17.94 -13.02 -17.93
C ARG A 124 17.40 -12.20 -19.10
N THR A 125 16.46 -12.76 -19.87
CA THR A 125 15.77 -12.06 -20.96
C THR A 125 14.41 -11.51 -20.52
N GLU A 126 14.16 -10.23 -20.77
CA GLU A 126 12.87 -9.58 -20.50
C GLU A 126 12.30 -9.00 -21.78
N MET A 127 11.01 -9.23 -22.01
CA MET A 127 10.25 -8.69 -23.14
C MET A 127 9.17 -7.75 -22.63
N ILE A 128 9.16 -6.49 -23.09
CA ILE A 128 8.14 -5.49 -22.81
C ILE A 128 7.31 -5.24 -24.08
N PHE A 129 6.05 -5.67 -24.08
CA PHE A 129 5.05 -5.21 -25.03
C PHE A 129 4.30 -4.01 -24.45
N TYR A 130 4.19 -2.93 -25.21
CA TYR A 130 3.34 -1.79 -24.87
C TYR A 130 2.42 -1.47 -26.06
N TYR A 131 1.16 -1.19 -25.80
CA TYR A 131 0.18 -0.74 -26.77
C TYR A 131 -0.63 0.43 -26.21
N SER A 132 -0.72 1.53 -26.95
CA SER A 132 -1.79 2.53 -26.79
C SER A 132 -2.61 2.59 -28.07
N GLY A 133 -3.94 2.57 -27.94
CA GLY A 133 -4.82 2.60 -29.11
C GLY A 133 -6.24 2.15 -28.85
N HIS A 134 -6.99 1.90 -29.93
CA HIS A 134 -8.36 1.41 -29.85
C HIS A 134 -8.44 -0.10 -29.56
N SER A 135 -9.49 -0.50 -28.85
CA SER A 135 -9.83 -1.91 -28.59
C SER A 135 -11.32 -2.06 -28.23
N ASP A 136 -11.75 -3.31 -28.09
CA ASP A 136 -13.03 -3.70 -27.50
C ASP A 136 -12.87 -5.02 -26.71
N GLU A 137 -14.00 -5.58 -26.26
CA GLU A 137 -14.12 -6.84 -25.49
C GLU A 137 -13.35 -8.03 -26.09
N THR A 138 -13.12 -8.04 -27.40
CA THR A 138 -12.51 -9.18 -28.11
C THR A 138 -11.02 -9.00 -28.41
N GLY A 139 -10.55 -7.75 -28.51
CA GLY A 139 -9.15 -7.48 -28.86
C GLY A 139 -8.84 -6.04 -29.28
N LEU A 140 -7.62 -5.86 -29.78
CA LEU A 140 -7.09 -4.60 -30.28
C LEU A 140 -7.57 -4.32 -31.71
N LEU A 141 -7.78 -3.04 -32.01
CA LEU A 141 -8.26 -2.53 -33.29
C LEU A 141 -7.12 -1.76 -33.99
N LEU A 142 -6.70 -2.25 -35.15
CA LEU A 142 -5.55 -1.76 -35.91
C LEU A 142 -6.04 -1.25 -37.27
N GLY A 143 -6.76 -0.13 -37.27
CA GLY A 143 -7.48 0.36 -38.44
C GLY A 143 -8.60 -0.63 -38.86
N PRO A 144 -8.55 -1.21 -40.07
CA PRO A 144 -9.53 -2.23 -40.49
C PRO A 144 -9.32 -3.60 -39.81
N ASP A 145 -8.13 -3.85 -39.26
CA ASP A 145 -7.74 -5.15 -38.72
C ASP A 145 -8.11 -5.31 -37.24
N ARG A 146 -8.28 -6.57 -36.83
CA ARG A 146 -8.48 -6.98 -35.44
C ARG A 146 -7.42 -8.01 -35.01
N VAL A 147 -6.92 -7.88 -33.79
CA VAL A 147 -6.06 -8.87 -33.13
C VAL A 147 -6.63 -9.19 -31.75
N SER A 148 -7.00 -10.45 -31.52
CA SER A 148 -7.63 -10.87 -30.26
C SER A 148 -6.66 -10.93 -29.09
N TYR A 149 -7.17 -10.80 -27.86
CA TYR A 149 -6.36 -10.98 -26.64
C TYR A 149 -5.79 -12.39 -26.45
N ALA A 150 -6.33 -13.39 -27.17
CA ALA A 150 -5.76 -14.73 -27.20
C ALA A 150 -4.53 -14.79 -28.11
N GLU A 151 -4.59 -14.16 -29.28
CA GLU A 151 -3.47 -14.05 -30.20
C GLU A 151 -2.31 -13.25 -29.61
N ILE A 152 -2.59 -12.11 -28.97
CA ILE A 152 -1.55 -11.29 -28.32
C ILE A 152 -0.83 -12.09 -27.21
N ARG A 153 -1.57 -12.84 -26.39
CA ARG A 153 -0.98 -13.72 -25.38
C ARG A 153 -0.10 -14.80 -26.01
N ALA A 154 -0.58 -15.45 -27.08
CA ALA A 154 0.23 -16.41 -27.83
C ALA A 154 1.51 -15.77 -28.40
N TRP A 155 1.42 -14.58 -29.02
CA TRP A 155 2.57 -13.91 -29.63
C TRP A 155 3.60 -13.44 -28.59
N VAL A 156 3.13 -12.99 -27.42
CA VAL A 156 3.98 -12.68 -26.25
C VAL A 156 4.68 -13.94 -25.73
N ASP A 157 3.97 -15.05 -25.58
CA ASP A 157 4.55 -16.31 -25.11
C ASP A 157 5.51 -16.97 -26.13
N GLU A 158 5.23 -16.83 -27.43
CA GLU A 158 6.08 -17.27 -28.54
C GLU A 158 7.46 -16.58 -28.57
N THR A 159 7.63 -15.42 -27.91
CA THR A 159 8.94 -14.74 -27.82
C THR A 159 9.98 -15.53 -27.01
N ALA A 160 9.53 -16.46 -26.16
CA ALA A 160 10.36 -17.30 -25.29
C ALA A 160 11.28 -16.54 -24.30
N ALA A 161 11.02 -15.25 -24.02
CA ALA A 161 11.70 -14.52 -22.95
C ALA A 161 11.42 -15.16 -21.57
N ASP A 162 12.35 -15.00 -20.62
CA ASP A 162 12.17 -15.43 -19.23
C ASP A 162 11.02 -14.67 -18.57
N VAL A 163 10.98 -13.34 -18.73
CA VAL A 163 9.94 -12.45 -18.21
C VAL A 163 9.22 -11.74 -19.36
N ARG A 164 7.88 -11.72 -19.32
CA ARG A 164 7.02 -11.13 -20.35
C ARG A 164 6.09 -10.10 -19.74
N ILE A 165 6.28 -8.84 -20.07
CA ILE A 165 5.47 -7.72 -19.57
C ILE A 165 4.64 -7.22 -20.74
N ALA A 166 3.34 -7.02 -20.54
CA ALA A 166 2.47 -6.47 -21.56
C ALA A 166 1.55 -5.42 -20.95
N VAL A 167 1.62 -4.19 -21.46
CA VAL A 167 0.89 -3.01 -20.97
C VAL A 167 -0.04 -2.51 -22.08
N LEU A 168 -1.35 -2.53 -21.85
CA LEU A 168 -2.36 -2.08 -22.81
C LEU A 168 -3.11 -0.84 -22.31
N ASP A 169 -2.83 0.33 -22.90
CA ASP A 169 -3.59 1.56 -22.69
C ASP A 169 -4.71 1.69 -23.73
N SER A 170 -5.81 0.99 -23.45
CA SER A 170 -6.92 0.82 -24.40
C SER A 170 -8.18 0.25 -23.72
N CYS A 171 -9.36 0.66 -24.17
CA CYS A 171 -10.65 0.35 -23.54
C CYS A 171 -11.00 -1.15 -23.51
N ALA A 172 -11.71 -1.61 -22.50
CA ALA A 172 -12.15 -3.01 -22.37
C ALA A 172 -11.03 -4.09 -22.30
N SER A 173 -9.75 -3.69 -22.22
CA SER A 173 -8.61 -4.62 -22.15
C SER A 173 -8.59 -5.51 -20.91
N GLY A 174 -9.43 -5.25 -19.90
CA GLY A 174 -9.66 -6.12 -18.73
C GLY A 174 -10.18 -7.54 -19.03
N ALA A 175 -10.49 -7.87 -20.29
CA ALA A 175 -10.68 -9.25 -20.77
C ALA A 175 -9.34 -10.02 -20.91
N MET A 176 -8.22 -9.32 -21.12
CA MET A 176 -6.88 -9.93 -21.18
C MET A 176 -6.46 -10.52 -19.82
N THR A 177 -6.78 -9.86 -18.71
CA THR A 177 -6.38 -10.26 -17.35
C THR A 177 -7.30 -11.32 -16.72
N ARG A 178 -8.39 -11.72 -17.38
CA ARG A 178 -9.33 -12.76 -16.90
C ARG A 178 -9.06 -14.14 -17.52
N GLY A 179 -8.06 -14.85 -16.99
CA GLY A 179 -7.87 -16.28 -17.27
C GLY A 179 -8.86 -17.17 -16.51
N LYS A 180 -9.47 -18.17 -17.17
CA LYS A 180 -10.22 -19.23 -16.47
C LYS A 180 -9.26 -20.05 -15.61
N GLY A 181 -9.40 -19.96 -14.29
CA GLY A 181 -8.62 -20.76 -13.32
C GLY A 181 -7.37 -20.10 -12.73
N GLY A 182 -7.06 -18.85 -13.08
CA GLY A 182 -5.96 -18.10 -12.47
C GLY A 182 -6.26 -17.63 -11.05
N VAL A 183 -5.38 -17.93 -10.09
CA VAL A 183 -5.47 -17.41 -8.71
C VAL A 183 -4.66 -16.13 -8.63
N ARG A 184 -5.31 -14.98 -8.34
CA ARG A 184 -4.63 -13.70 -8.07
C ARG A 184 -3.59 -13.87 -6.95
N ARG A 185 -2.30 -13.75 -7.28
CA ARG A 185 -1.18 -13.78 -6.33
C ARG A 185 -0.54 -12.38 -6.25
N PRO A 186 -0.41 -11.78 -5.06
CA PRO A 186 0.35 -10.55 -4.90
C PRO A 186 1.83 -10.77 -5.28
N ALA A 187 2.43 -9.80 -5.97
CA ALA A 187 3.89 -9.76 -6.17
C ALA A 187 4.62 -9.62 -4.82
N PHE A 188 5.82 -10.18 -4.73
CA PHE A 188 6.56 -10.40 -3.49
C PHE A 188 7.87 -9.61 -3.51
N LEU A 189 7.98 -8.62 -2.61
CA LEU A 189 9.09 -7.67 -2.43
C LEU A 189 9.74 -7.86 -1.05
N VAL A 190 11.05 -7.73 -0.79
CA VAL A 190 12.28 -7.28 -1.53
C VAL A 190 13.44 -8.26 -1.19
N ASP A 191 14.67 -8.28 -1.73
CA ASP A 191 15.32 -7.66 -2.91
C ASP A 191 16.35 -8.67 -3.51
N THR A 192 16.95 -8.35 -4.64
CA THR A 192 18.18 -8.93 -5.23
C THR A 192 18.26 -10.45 -5.29
N SER A 193 17.59 -11.03 -6.28
CA SER A 193 18.22 -12.00 -7.21
C SER A 193 17.24 -12.44 -8.31
N SER A 194 17.18 -11.63 -9.38
CA SER A 194 17.22 -12.00 -10.82
C SER A 194 16.56 -13.28 -11.40
N ALA A 195 15.86 -14.09 -10.63
CA ALA A 195 15.30 -15.37 -11.06
C ALA A 195 13.80 -15.29 -11.38
N ALA A 196 13.25 -14.09 -11.54
CA ALA A 196 11.88 -13.89 -12.02
C ALA A 196 11.70 -14.52 -13.42
N ARG A 197 10.63 -15.30 -13.57
CA ARG A 197 10.14 -15.90 -14.81
C ARG A 197 8.61 -15.84 -14.86
N GLY A 198 8.02 -15.82 -16.06
CA GLY A 198 6.57 -15.79 -16.26
C GLY A 198 6.10 -14.47 -16.88
N HIS A 199 4.86 -14.07 -16.58
CA HIS A 199 4.26 -12.89 -17.22
C HIS A 199 3.61 -11.89 -16.25
N ALA A 200 3.49 -10.65 -16.73
CA ALA A 200 2.75 -9.57 -16.10
C ALA A 200 1.92 -8.81 -17.15
N TYR A 201 0.60 -8.88 -17.04
CA TYR A 201 -0.35 -8.15 -17.90
C TYR A 201 -0.91 -6.95 -17.13
N LEU A 202 -0.84 -5.76 -17.73
CA LEU A 202 -1.35 -4.50 -17.19
C LEU A 202 -2.28 -3.86 -18.23
N THR A 203 -3.37 -3.26 -17.76
CA THR A 203 -4.43 -2.71 -18.61
C THR A 203 -4.94 -1.40 -18.00
N ALA A 204 -5.13 -0.37 -18.81
CA ALA A 204 -5.43 0.97 -18.32
C ALA A 204 -6.85 1.16 -17.75
N SER A 205 -7.80 0.30 -18.12
CA SER A 205 -9.18 0.33 -17.62
C SER A 205 -9.73 -1.09 -17.38
N ALA A 206 -10.78 -1.19 -16.57
CA ALA A 206 -11.58 -2.41 -16.47
C ALA A 206 -12.35 -2.71 -17.77
N GLU A 207 -12.90 -3.92 -17.91
CA GLU A 207 -13.67 -4.34 -19.11
C GLU A 207 -14.86 -3.41 -19.43
N ASN A 208 -15.52 -2.90 -18.39
CA ASN A 208 -16.70 -2.03 -18.51
C ASN A 208 -16.36 -0.53 -18.40
N GLU A 209 -15.08 -0.17 -18.53
CA GLU A 209 -14.60 1.21 -18.35
C GLU A 209 -13.80 1.69 -19.56
N ALA A 210 -13.94 2.97 -19.88
CA ALA A 210 -13.19 3.61 -20.95
C ALA A 210 -11.78 4.01 -20.48
N ALA A 211 -10.77 3.73 -21.31
CA ALA A 211 -9.48 4.41 -21.22
C ALA A 211 -9.62 5.82 -21.83
N GLN A 212 -9.08 6.84 -21.16
CA GLN A 212 -9.31 8.24 -21.52
C GLN A 212 -8.02 8.98 -21.90
N GLU A 213 -8.10 9.85 -22.91
CA GLU A 213 -7.04 10.77 -23.32
C GLU A 213 -7.36 12.24 -23.00
N SER A 214 -6.31 13.05 -22.75
CA SER A 214 -6.48 14.41 -22.23
C SER A 214 -5.64 15.45 -22.99
N ASP A 215 -6.32 16.41 -23.63
CA ASP A 215 -5.69 17.58 -24.27
C ASP A 215 -4.84 18.42 -23.31
N ARG A 216 -5.16 18.43 -22.01
CA ARG A 216 -4.41 19.16 -20.99
C ARG A 216 -3.06 18.51 -20.68
N LEU A 217 -3.02 17.18 -20.71
CA LEU A 217 -1.80 16.40 -20.47
C LEU A 217 -1.00 16.20 -21.77
N GLY A 218 -1.68 16.14 -22.92
CA GLY A 218 -1.11 15.75 -24.21
C GLY A 218 -0.87 14.24 -24.32
N ALA A 219 -1.64 13.43 -23.58
CA ALA A 219 -1.40 12.01 -23.33
C ALA A 219 -2.68 11.27 -22.86
N ALA A 220 -2.69 9.94 -22.93
CA ALA A 220 -3.60 9.10 -22.15
C ALA A 220 -3.33 9.25 -20.64
N TYR A 221 -4.39 9.26 -19.81
CA TYR A 221 -4.24 9.46 -18.36
C TYR A 221 -3.35 8.38 -17.72
N PHE A 222 -3.58 7.11 -18.06
CA PHE A 222 -2.83 5.99 -17.52
C PHE A 222 -1.35 6.03 -17.95
N THR A 223 -1.07 6.16 -19.25
CA THR A 223 0.32 6.29 -19.72
C THR A 223 1.04 7.51 -19.14
N HIS A 224 0.37 8.65 -19.01
CA HIS A 224 0.99 9.85 -18.43
C HIS A 224 1.49 9.63 -17.00
N TYR A 225 0.66 9.01 -16.15
CA TYR A 225 1.07 8.72 -14.77
C TYR A 225 1.98 7.50 -14.66
N LEU A 226 1.90 6.53 -15.57
CA LEU A 226 2.88 5.45 -15.67
C LEU A 226 4.27 5.98 -16.02
N VAL A 227 4.39 6.90 -16.99
CA VAL A 227 5.65 7.57 -17.34
C VAL A 227 6.17 8.42 -16.18
N SER A 228 5.30 9.20 -15.52
CA SER A 228 5.69 10.00 -14.34
C SER A 228 6.19 9.10 -13.19
N GLY A 229 5.52 7.96 -12.96
CA GLY A 229 5.93 6.96 -11.99
C GLY A 229 7.28 6.33 -12.32
N LEU A 230 7.47 5.87 -13.56
CA LEU A 230 8.74 5.31 -14.06
C LEU A 230 9.90 6.32 -14.06
N ARG A 231 9.62 7.62 -14.10
CA ARG A 231 10.62 8.68 -13.90
C ARG A 231 11.04 8.88 -12.44
N GLY A 232 10.41 8.20 -11.47
CA GLY A 232 10.78 8.25 -10.05
C GLY A 232 9.69 8.77 -9.13
N ALA A 233 8.58 9.30 -9.65
CA ALA A 233 7.45 9.73 -8.82
C ALA A 233 6.77 8.58 -8.04
N ALA A 234 7.04 7.34 -8.46
CA ALA A 234 6.56 6.12 -7.82
C ALA A 234 7.58 5.44 -6.87
N ASP A 235 8.81 5.96 -6.72
CA ASP A 235 9.77 5.40 -5.75
C ASP A 235 9.33 5.76 -4.31
N VAL A 236 8.46 4.93 -3.75
CA VAL A 236 7.98 5.04 -2.37
C VAL A 236 8.97 4.38 -1.39
N SER A 237 9.85 3.51 -1.91
CA SER A 237 10.88 2.80 -1.13
C SER A 237 12.10 3.68 -0.81
N HIS A 238 12.37 4.68 -1.65
CA HIS A 238 13.56 5.55 -1.66
C HIS A 238 14.88 4.78 -1.88
N ASP A 239 14.84 3.67 -2.64
CA ASP A 239 16.05 2.89 -2.99
C ASP A 239 16.71 3.32 -4.32
N GLY A 240 16.10 4.29 -5.01
CA GLY A 240 16.54 4.82 -6.30
C GLY A 240 16.11 3.96 -7.49
N ARG A 241 15.16 3.05 -7.31
CA ARG A 241 14.58 2.21 -8.37
C ARG A 241 13.06 2.33 -8.32
N VAL A 242 12.42 2.06 -9.46
CA VAL A 242 10.96 1.94 -9.53
C VAL A 242 10.61 0.53 -9.98
N THR A 243 9.90 -0.20 -9.15
CA THR A 243 9.37 -1.53 -9.49
C THR A 243 8.11 -1.45 -10.35
N LEU A 244 7.79 -2.56 -11.04
CA LEU A 244 6.53 -2.68 -11.78
C LEU A 244 5.31 -2.51 -10.86
N GLY A 245 5.41 -2.99 -9.62
CA GLY A 245 4.36 -2.82 -8.61
C GLY A 245 4.15 -1.36 -8.20
N GLU A 246 5.24 -0.63 -7.93
CA GLU A 246 5.21 0.80 -7.61
C GLU A 246 4.69 1.64 -8.78
N ALA A 247 5.26 1.46 -9.97
CA ALA A 247 4.85 2.18 -11.18
C ALA A 247 3.35 1.98 -11.48
N TYR A 248 2.85 0.74 -11.33
CA TYR A 248 1.43 0.44 -11.46
C TYR A 248 0.59 1.11 -10.37
N GLN A 249 0.97 1.00 -9.10
CA GLN A 249 0.20 1.55 -7.97
C GLN A 249 0.10 3.08 -8.05
N TYR A 250 1.18 3.74 -8.46
CA TYR A 250 1.20 5.17 -8.73
C TYR A 250 0.28 5.54 -9.89
N ALA A 251 0.43 4.88 -11.04
CA ALA A 251 -0.39 5.11 -12.23
C ALA A 251 -1.88 4.90 -11.94
N PHE A 252 -2.24 3.83 -11.23
CA PHE A 252 -3.61 3.54 -10.79
C PHE A 252 -4.18 4.68 -9.92
N THR A 253 -3.44 5.11 -8.90
CA THR A 253 -3.91 6.10 -7.92
C THR A 253 -4.14 7.48 -8.56
N GLU A 254 -3.19 7.96 -9.35
CA GLU A 254 -3.33 9.26 -10.03
C GLU A 254 -4.34 9.20 -11.19
N THR A 255 -4.42 8.10 -11.96
CA THR A 255 -5.42 7.94 -13.02
C THR A 255 -6.84 8.01 -12.44
N LEU A 256 -7.11 7.26 -11.36
CA LEU A 256 -8.41 7.30 -10.69
C LEU A 256 -8.73 8.71 -10.19
N ALA A 257 -7.82 9.32 -9.42
CA ALA A 257 -8.00 10.66 -8.85
C ALA A 257 -8.18 11.77 -9.90
N ARG A 258 -7.76 11.56 -11.16
CA ARG A 258 -8.03 12.48 -12.28
C ARG A 258 -9.28 12.18 -13.08
N THR A 259 -9.72 10.92 -13.11
CA THR A 259 -10.84 10.48 -13.93
C THR A 259 -12.17 10.44 -13.18
N GLU A 260 -12.18 10.32 -11.84
CA GLU A 260 -13.39 10.37 -11.00
C GLU A 260 -14.34 11.54 -11.34
N ALA A 261 -13.80 12.74 -11.56
CA ALA A 261 -14.57 13.94 -11.92
C ALA A 261 -14.57 14.25 -13.43
N SER A 262 -14.08 13.33 -14.27
CA SER A 262 -14.05 13.49 -15.72
C SER A 262 -15.40 13.17 -16.37
N ARG A 263 -15.62 13.63 -17.61
CA ARG A 263 -16.82 13.29 -18.39
C ARG A 263 -16.91 11.81 -18.77
N GLY A 264 -15.80 11.07 -18.77
CA GLY A 264 -15.80 9.62 -19.01
C GLY A 264 -16.04 8.78 -17.76
N GLY A 265 -16.15 9.40 -16.57
CA GLY A 265 -16.24 8.70 -15.30
C GLY A 265 -14.88 8.18 -14.79
N PRO A 266 -14.85 7.51 -13.63
CA PRO A 266 -13.63 6.93 -13.07
C PRO A 266 -13.05 5.83 -13.97
N GLN A 267 -11.72 5.76 -14.03
CA GLN A 267 -10.96 4.76 -14.77
C GLN A 267 -10.04 3.99 -13.81
N HIS A 268 -10.28 2.68 -13.67
CA HIS A 268 -9.50 1.78 -12.83
C HIS A 268 -8.61 0.87 -13.68
N ALA A 269 -7.29 1.08 -13.61
CA ALA A 269 -6.35 0.14 -14.19
C ALA A 269 -6.51 -1.26 -13.56
N SER A 270 -6.17 -2.30 -14.32
CA SER A 270 -6.30 -3.72 -13.92
C SER A 270 -5.06 -4.51 -14.33
N TYR A 271 -4.72 -5.55 -13.56
CA TYR A 271 -3.51 -6.35 -13.76
C TYR A 271 -3.71 -7.86 -13.50
N ASP A 272 -2.84 -8.68 -14.11
CA ASP A 272 -2.62 -10.09 -13.78
C ASP A 272 -1.11 -10.38 -13.75
N PHE A 273 -0.59 -10.77 -12.59
CA PHE A 273 0.84 -11.07 -12.38
C PHE A 273 1.02 -12.55 -12.06
N GLN A 274 1.68 -13.26 -12.98
CA GLN A 274 2.06 -14.67 -12.83
C GLN A 274 3.58 -14.80 -12.95
N LEU A 275 4.28 -14.09 -12.06
CA LEU A 275 5.73 -14.12 -11.94
C LEU A 275 6.14 -15.13 -10.84
N ALA A 276 7.07 -16.02 -11.18
CA ALA A 276 7.72 -16.96 -10.27
C ALA A 276 9.20 -16.60 -10.15
N GLY A 277 9.67 -16.32 -8.93
CA GLY A 277 11.04 -15.90 -8.66
C GLY A 277 11.17 -15.15 -7.33
N LYS A 278 12.33 -14.53 -7.09
CA LYS A 278 12.59 -13.67 -5.92
C LYS A 278 12.87 -12.23 -6.38
N GLY A 279 12.32 -11.28 -5.62
CA GLY A 279 12.43 -9.84 -5.89
C GLY A 279 11.43 -9.37 -6.94
N ASP A 280 11.13 -8.07 -6.90
CA ASP A 280 10.28 -7.46 -7.92
C ASP A 280 11.05 -7.19 -9.21
N LEU A 281 10.24 -7.00 -10.24
CA LEU A 281 10.68 -6.53 -11.54
C LEU A 281 10.92 -5.02 -11.47
N VAL A 282 12.15 -4.63 -11.16
CA VAL A 282 12.64 -3.24 -11.25
C VAL A 282 12.48 -2.77 -12.70
N MET A 283 11.61 -1.79 -12.96
CA MET A 283 11.37 -1.29 -14.32
C MET A 283 12.36 -0.19 -14.70
N THR A 284 12.71 0.70 -13.79
CA THR A 284 13.69 1.78 -14.01
C THR A 284 14.64 1.91 -12.80
N ASP A 285 15.87 2.36 -13.05
CA ASP A 285 16.89 2.64 -12.03
C ASP A 285 17.32 4.10 -12.16
N LEU A 286 16.89 4.96 -11.22
CA LEU A 286 17.17 6.38 -11.22
C LEU A 286 18.68 6.65 -11.09
N ARG A 287 19.45 5.72 -10.52
CA ARG A 287 20.89 5.87 -10.31
C ARG A 287 21.70 5.58 -11.59
N ALA A 288 21.04 5.09 -12.63
CA ALA A 288 21.59 4.97 -13.99
C ALA A 288 21.30 6.21 -14.86
N THR A 289 20.52 7.18 -14.37
CA THR A 289 20.16 8.39 -15.13
C THR A 289 21.38 9.23 -15.50
N SER A 290 21.27 9.96 -16.60
CA SER A 290 22.25 10.98 -16.97
C SER A 290 22.03 12.32 -16.25
N ALA A 291 20.84 12.64 -15.75
CA ALA A 291 20.61 13.72 -14.79
C ALA A 291 19.35 13.50 -13.94
N SER A 292 19.22 14.22 -12.82
CA SER A 292 18.01 14.17 -11.99
C SER A 292 17.62 15.50 -11.37
N LEU A 293 16.31 15.64 -11.15
CA LEU A 293 15.68 16.74 -10.45
C LEU A 293 15.21 16.26 -9.08
N LEU A 294 15.83 16.77 -8.02
CA LEU A 294 15.41 16.49 -6.64
C LEU A 294 14.35 17.52 -6.20
N LEU A 295 13.18 17.02 -5.82
CA LEU A 295 12.09 17.80 -5.22
C LEU A 295 12.20 17.66 -3.69
N PRO A 296 12.75 18.66 -2.97
CA PRO A 296 13.04 18.52 -1.55
C PRO A 296 11.79 18.39 -0.66
N ALA A 297 11.98 17.93 0.58
CA ALA A 297 10.91 17.46 1.47
C ALA A 297 9.87 18.53 1.84
N GLU A 298 10.31 19.80 1.92
CA GLU A 298 9.50 20.98 2.23
C GLU A 298 8.56 21.41 1.09
N LEU A 299 8.83 21.01 -0.16
CA LEU A 299 7.87 21.24 -1.24
C LEU A 299 6.59 20.44 -0.98
N THR A 300 5.45 21.10 -1.18
CA THR A 300 4.11 20.50 -1.07
C THR A 300 3.23 21.11 -2.14
N GLY A 301 2.41 20.30 -2.81
CA GLY A 301 1.53 20.75 -3.89
C GLY A 301 1.60 19.83 -5.10
N ARG A 302 1.19 20.31 -6.27
CA ARG A 302 1.33 19.59 -7.52
C ARG A 302 2.34 20.28 -8.42
N LEU A 303 3.31 19.51 -8.90
CA LEU A 303 4.37 19.99 -9.78
C LEU A 303 4.13 19.50 -11.21
N PHE A 304 4.34 20.39 -12.16
CA PHE A 304 4.29 20.14 -13.59
C PHE A 304 5.67 20.42 -14.16
N VAL A 305 6.37 19.39 -14.66
CA VAL A 305 7.69 19.52 -15.26
C VAL A 305 7.53 19.47 -16.78
N ARG A 306 7.94 20.54 -17.46
CA ARG A 306 7.92 20.65 -18.92
C ARG A 306 9.32 20.77 -19.51
N ASP A 307 9.55 20.13 -20.64
CA ASP A 307 10.80 20.26 -21.41
C ASP A 307 10.92 21.63 -22.10
N ALA A 308 12.02 21.86 -22.82
CA ALA A 308 12.28 23.09 -23.55
C ALA A 308 11.29 23.32 -24.73
N GLN A 309 10.63 22.26 -25.20
CA GLN A 309 9.62 22.26 -26.26
C GLN A 309 8.20 22.50 -25.70
N GLY A 310 8.03 22.44 -24.38
CA GLY A 310 6.77 22.66 -23.67
C GLY A 310 5.96 21.39 -23.38
N HIS A 311 6.44 20.20 -23.73
CA HIS A 311 5.75 18.94 -23.42
C HIS A 311 5.80 18.65 -21.92
N LEU A 312 4.72 18.11 -21.36
CA LEU A 312 4.64 17.73 -19.95
C LEU A 312 5.30 16.37 -19.75
N VAL A 313 6.55 16.36 -19.25
CA VAL A 313 7.37 15.14 -19.11
C VAL A 313 7.14 14.40 -17.79
N ALA A 314 6.66 15.11 -16.76
CA ALA A 314 6.22 14.52 -15.49
C ALA A 314 5.22 15.44 -14.79
N GLU A 315 4.21 14.85 -14.15
CA GLU A 315 3.32 15.52 -13.20
C GLU A 315 3.38 14.78 -11.86
N VAL A 316 3.62 15.49 -10.76
CA VAL A 316 3.85 14.89 -9.44
C VAL A 316 3.01 15.56 -8.37
N HIS A 317 2.20 14.79 -7.65
CA HIS A 317 1.60 15.24 -6.40
C HIS A 317 2.57 15.03 -5.25
N LYS A 318 3.19 16.12 -4.80
CA LYS A 318 4.21 16.12 -3.75
C LYS A 318 3.53 16.34 -2.39
N LEU A 319 3.48 15.29 -1.59
CA LEU A 319 3.08 15.36 -0.18
C LEU A 319 4.24 15.89 0.70
N PRO A 320 3.95 16.47 1.88
CA PRO A 320 4.99 16.91 2.82
C PRO A 320 5.88 15.76 3.31
N ALA A 321 7.08 16.12 3.79
CA ALA A 321 8.01 15.30 4.59
C ALA A 321 8.92 14.28 3.90
N GLN A 322 8.66 13.87 2.65
CA GLN A 322 9.59 13.02 1.89
C GLN A 322 10.06 13.75 0.62
N PRO A 323 11.36 13.72 0.25
CA PRO A 323 11.81 14.19 -1.05
C PRO A 323 11.32 13.25 -2.17
N ILE A 324 11.32 13.72 -3.42
CA ILE A 324 11.09 12.87 -4.60
C ILE A 324 12.20 13.18 -5.62
N GLU A 325 12.85 12.15 -6.14
CA GLU A 325 13.83 12.29 -7.22
C GLU A 325 13.20 11.93 -8.57
N LEU A 326 13.42 12.76 -9.59
CA LEU A 326 12.97 12.53 -10.95
C LEU A 326 14.15 12.36 -11.91
N GLY A 327 14.26 11.19 -12.53
CA GLY A 327 15.18 10.90 -13.61
C GLY A 327 14.76 11.60 -14.91
N LEU A 328 15.58 12.53 -15.37
CA LEU A 328 15.30 13.40 -16.52
C LEU A 328 16.59 13.58 -17.35
N PRO A 329 16.54 13.53 -18.69
CA PRO A 329 17.69 13.83 -19.53
C PRO A 329 18.29 15.22 -19.24
N PRO A 330 19.61 15.43 -19.40
CA PRO A 330 20.23 16.75 -19.34
C PRO A 330 19.54 17.74 -20.30
N GLY A 331 19.22 18.93 -19.80
CA GLY A 331 18.43 19.90 -20.55
C GLY A 331 17.79 20.97 -19.69
N ARG A 332 17.10 21.90 -20.35
CA ARG A 332 16.35 22.98 -19.71
C ARG A 332 14.91 22.57 -19.48
N TYR A 333 14.43 22.73 -18.24
CA TYR A 333 13.07 22.40 -17.83
C TYR A 333 12.39 23.60 -17.20
N ARG A 334 11.10 23.76 -17.50
CA ARG A 334 10.17 24.67 -16.83
C ARG A 334 9.42 23.87 -15.77
N VAL A 335 9.49 24.31 -14.52
CA VAL A 335 8.79 23.66 -13.41
C VAL A 335 7.75 24.62 -12.85
N THR A 336 6.48 24.24 -12.94
CA THR A 336 5.36 24.96 -12.34
C THR A 336 4.91 24.22 -11.07
N LEU A 337 4.79 24.93 -9.95
CA LEU A 337 4.23 24.44 -8.69
C LEU A 337 2.88 25.12 -8.41
N ASP A 338 1.87 24.30 -8.18
CA ASP A 338 0.57 24.70 -7.61
C ASP A 338 0.52 24.22 -6.15
N ASP A 339 0.60 25.16 -5.20
CA ASP A 339 0.53 24.89 -3.76
C ASP A 339 -0.91 25.00 -3.19
N ASN A 340 -1.92 25.08 -4.07
CA ASN A 340 -3.33 25.42 -3.79
C ASN A 340 -3.58 26.85 -3.27
N ARG A 341 -2.55 27.70 -3.13
CA ARG A 341 -2.69 29.11 -2.76
C ARG A 341 -2.20 30.05 -3.86
N ARG A 342 -1.18 29.62 -4.61
CA ARG A 342 -0.59 30.34 -5.75
C ARG A 342 -0.04 29.35 -6.77
N LEU A 343 -0.09 29.76 -8.03
CA LEU A 343 0.73 29.16 -9.07
C LEU A 343 2.11 29.84 -9.05
N SER A 344 3.18 29.07 -9.16
CA SER A 344 4.55 29.60 -9.23
C SER A 344 5.38 28.81 -10.23
N GLU A 345 6.36 29.45 -10.85
CA GLU A 345 7.17 28.86 -11.91
C GLU A 345 8.66 29.16 -11.70
N THR A 346 9.50 28.22 -12.11
CA THR A 346 10.93 28.45 -12.28
C THR A 346 11.46 27.70 -13.50
N THR A 347 12.66 28.07 -13.95
CA THR A 347 13.40 27.34 -14.98
C THR A 347 14.65 26.75 -14.36
N ILE A 348 14.93 25.48 -14.66
CA ILE A 348 16.08 24.74 -14.15
C ILE A 348 16.84 24.07 -15.30
N ASP A 349 18.17 24.19 -15.27
CA ASP A 349 19.06 23.53 -16.22
C ASP A 349 19.68 22.31 -15.53
N LEU A 350 19.36 21.10 -16.01
CA LEU A 350 19.90 19.85 -15.51
C LEU A 350 21.17 19.48 -16.29
N GLY A 351 22.28 19.28 -15.57
CA GLY A 351 23.56 18.90 -16.16
C GLY A 351 23.84 17.40 -16.09
N ALA A 352 24.59 16.88 -17.06
CA ALA A 352 24.99 15.47 -17.09
C ALA A 352 25.79 15.07 -15.83
N GLY A 353 25.48 13.89 -15.27
CA GLY A 353 26.06 13.34 -14.05
C GLY A 353 25.66 14.06 -12.76
N LYS A 354 24.63 14.93 -12.77
CA LYS A 354 24.27 15.77 -11.62
C LYS A 354 22.81 15.60 -11.19
N GLN A 355 22.63 15.40 -9.89
CA GLN A 355 21.38 15.67 -9.20
C GLN A 355 21.27 17.18 -8.95
N THR A 356 20.14 17.78 -9.31
CA THR A 356 19.89 19.22 -9.15
C THR A 356 18.65 19.43 -8.29
N SER A 357 18.78 20.11 -7.14
CA SER A 357 17.66 20.35 -6.23
C SER A 357 16.83 21.57 -6.62
N LEU A 358 15.51 21.44 -6.58
CA LEU A 358 14.57 22.52 -6.86
C LEU A 358 14.48 23.50 -5.69
N SER A 359 15.17 24.63 -5.80
CA SER A 359 15.14 25.68 -4.77
C SER A 359 13.83 26.47 -4.79
N THR A 360 13.11 26.47 -3.66
CA THR A 360 11.91 27.28 -3.41
C THR A 360 12.14 28.78 -3.62
N ALA A 361 13.36 29.28 -3.35
CA ALA A 361 13.73 30.68 -3.53
C ALA A 361 13.79 31.13 -5.00
N ARG A 362 13.78 30.18 -5.96
CA ARG A 362 13.77 30.48 -7.42
C ARG A 362 12.38 30.42 -8.04
N LEU A 363 11.34 30.08 -7.28
CA LEU A 363 9.96 30.06 -7.74
C LEU A 363 9.39 31.48 -7.76
N VAL A 364 9.11 31.99 -8.96
CA VAL A 364 8.43 33.26 -9.18
C VAL A 364 6.93 33.02 -9.21
N ALA A 365 6.15 33.82 -8.49
CA ALA A 365 4.69 33.71 -8.54
C ALA A 365 4.17 34.05 -9.94
N LEU A 366 3.40 33.15 -10.54
CA LEU A 366 2.67 33.42 -11.77
C LEU A 366 1.38 34.15 -11.40
N VAL A 367 1.19 35.37 -11.91
CA VAL A 367 -0.13 35.98 -11.94
C VAL A 367 -0.98 35.14 -12.90
N PRO A 368 -2.13 34.58 -12.48
CA PRO A 368 -2.99 33.86 -13.39
C PRO A 368 -3.41 34.80 -14.52
N ALA A 369 -3.08 34.46 -15.76
CA ALA A 369 -3.59 35.20 -16.90
C ALA A 369 -5.12 35.12 -16.86
N SER A 370 -5.80 36.26 -17.01
CA SER A 370 -7.27 36.35 -17.04
C SER A 370 -7.84 35.72 -18.31
N GLY A 371 -7.77 34.39 -18.38
CA GLY A 371 -8.44 33.60 -19.40
C GLY A 371 -9.92 33.54 -19.12
N THR A 372 -10.73 34.20 -19.95
CA THR A 372 -12.15 33.88 -20.07
C THR A 372 -12.30 32.40 -20.42
N ASN A 373 -13.18 31.65 -19.73
CA ASN A 373 -13.44 30.28 -20.12
C ASN A 373 -13.97 30.25 -21.55
N LYS A 374 -13.52 29.28 -22.35
CA LYS A 374 -14.01 29.09 -23.72
C LYS A 374 -15.44 28.52 -23.66
N GLY A 375 -16.42 29.41 -23.54
CA GLY A 375 -17.83 29.09 -23.31
C GLY A 375 -18.58 30.18 -22.53
N ASP A 376 -17.87 31.02 -21.78
CA ASP A 376 -18.49 32.18 -21.11
C ASP A 376 -18.71 33.30 -22.12
N LEU A 377 -19.97 33.70 -22.31
CA LEU A 377 -20.30 34.93 -23.01
C LEU A 377 -19.64 36.11 -22.30
N ALA A 378 -19.05 37.03 -23.08
CA ALA A 378 -18.43 38.24 -22.53
C ALA A 378 -19.43 38.99 -21.63
N PRO A 379 -19.01 39.54 -20.47
CA PRO A 379 -19.91 40.31 -19.61
C PRO A 379 -20.49 41.48 -20.40
N ALA A 380 -21.81 41.48 -20.56
CA ALA A 380 -22.50 42.63 -21.14
C ALA A 380 -22.27 43.86 -20.23
N PRO A 381 -22.10 45.07 -20.80
CA PRO A 381 -22.08 46.29 -20.00
C PRO A 381 -23.41 46.44 -19.24
N ALA A 382 -23.34 47.06 -18.06
CA ALA A 382 -24.47 47.16 -17.15
C ALA A 382 -25.71 47.80 -17.83
N PRO A 383 -26.93 47.32 -17.57
CA PRO A 383 -28.13 47.86 -18.18
C PRO A 383 -28.50 49.22 -17.58
N ASP A 384 -28.59 50.23 -18.44
CA ASP A 384 -29.33 51.45 -18.14
C ASP A 384 -30.82 51.16 -17.96
N ALA A 385 -31.50 52.08 -17.26
CA ALA A 385 -32.87 51.90 -16.83
C ALA A 385 -33.92 51.93 -17.98
N ALA A 386 -35.09 51.36 -17.65
CA ALA A 386 -36.37 51.44 -18.35
C ALA A 386 -36.57 50.57 -19.60
N SER A 387 -37.41 49.55 -19.47
CA SER A 387 -38.69 49.53 -20.20
C SER A 387 -39.68 48.50 -19.63
N THR A 388 -40.96 48.77 -19.88
CA THR A 388 -42.13 48.00 -19.46
C THR A 388 -42.30 46.68 -20.21
N GLY A 389 -42.70 45.60 -19.51
CA GLY A 389 -43.13 44.36 -20.16
C GLY A 389 -43.57 43.28 -19.17
N THR A 390 -44.88 43.01 -19.09
CA THR A 390 -45.49 42.04 -18.17
C THR A 390 -45.12 40.59 -18.54
N PRO A 391 -44.65 39.74 -17.60
CA PRO A 391 -44.46 38.32 -17.87
C PRO A 391 -45.77 37.53 -17.71
N ILE A 392 -46.07 36.67 -18.69
CA ILE A 392 -47.19 35.73 -18.66
C ILE A 392 -46.83 34.56 -17.73
N VAL A 393 -47.81 34.13 -16.93
CA VAL A 393 -47.68 32.97 -16.03
C VAL A 393 -47.60 31.67 -16.84
N ALA A 394 -46.51 30.92 -16.68
CA ALA A 394 -46.39 29.53 -17.12
C ALA A 394 -46.01 28.64 -15.92
N THR A 395 -47.04 28.10 -15.26
CA THR A 395 -46.88 27.23 -14.09
C THR A 395 -46.32 25.87 -14.51
N SER A 396 -45.15 25.49 -14.00
CA SER A 396 -44.72 24.09 -13.96
C SER A 396 -44.33 23.71 -12.54
N LEU A 397 -45.03 22.71 -11.98
CA LEU A 397 -44.70 22.19 -10.65
C LEU A 397 -43.43 21.35 -10.75
N ALA A 398 -42.32 21.89 -10.25
CA ALA A 398 -41.23 21.09 -9.72
C ALA A 398 -41.24 21.24 -8.19
N THR A 399 -41.57 20.17 -7.48
CA THR A 399 -41.54 20.11 -6.01
C THR A 399 -40.09 20.11 -5.53
N SER A 400 -39.48 21.30 -5.47
CA SER A 400 -38.24 21.50 -4.71
C SER A 400 -38.53 21.28 -3.23
N ALA A 401 -37.85 20.31 -2.61
CA ALA A 401 -37.70 20.32 -1.16
C ALA A 401 -37.14 21.70 -0.76
N GLY A 402 -37.82 22.38 0.17
CA GLY A 402 -37.47 23.76 0.53
C GLY A 402 -36.03 23.85 1.06
N PRO A 403 -35.35 25.00 0.88
CA PRO A 403 -34.03 25.20 1.47
C PRO A 403 -34.11 24.97 2.98
N SER A 404 -33.22 24.10 3.50
CA SER A 404 -33.12 23.92 4.95
C SER A 404 -32.87 25.27 5.62
N PRO A 405 -33.58 25.61 6.71
CA PRO A 405 -33.41 26.90 7.36
C PRO A 405 -31.95 27.07 7.78
N ILE A 406 -31.32 28.15 7.34
CA ILE A 406 -29.94 28.47 7.72
C ILE A 406 -29.94 28.67 9.24
N PRO A 407 -29.19 27.86 10.02
CA PRO A 407 -29.18 27.99 11.47
C PRO A 407 -28.65 29.38 11.86
N PRO A 408 -29.26 30.04 12.87
CA PRO A 408 -28.75 31.31 13.35
C PRO A 408 -27.32 31.16 13.87
N ARG A 409 -26.53 32.24 13.73
CA ARG A 409 -25.12 32.27 14.13
C ARG A 409 -24.97 33.12 15.39
N PHE A 410 -24.66 32.48 16.51
CA PHE A 410 -24.31 33.17 17.75
C PHE A 410 -22.83 32.90 18.04
N ALA A 411 -21.98 33.91 17.87
CA ALA A 411 -20.53 33.73 17.98
C ALA A 411 -20.11 33.21 19.36
N LEU A 412 -20.77 33.66 20.43
CA LEU A 412 -20.54 33.22 21.82
C LEU A 412 -21.77 32.47 22.36
N ASN A 413 -21.55 31.28 22.90
CA ASN A 413 -22.52 30.51 23.66
C ASN A 413 -22.05 30.32 25.11
N LEU A 414 -22.74 30.93 26.07
CA LEU A 414 -22.61 30.63 27.49
C LEU A 414 -23.77 29.73 27.91
N SER A 415 -23.49 28.49 28.31
CA SER A 415 -24.51 27.43 28.44
C SER A 415 -24.45 26.69 29.78
N LEU A 416 -25.51 26.73 30.58
CA LEU A 416 -25.61 25.87 31.77
C LEU A 416 -26.10 24.48 31.36
N PHE A 417 -27.24 24.42 30.72
CA PHE A 417 -27.77 23.24 30.04
C PHE A 417 -28.82 23.73 29.04
N PRO A 418 -28.98 23.17 27.84
CA PRO A 418 -30.05 23.59 26.93
C PRO A 418 -31.41 23.38 27.62
N PRO A 419 -32.29 24.40 27.77
CA PRO A 419 -32.35 25.67 27.04
C PRO A 419 -31.79 26.92 27.78
N LEU A 420 -31.19 26.76 28.97
CA LEU A 420 -30.53 27.80 29.74
C LEU A 420 -29.13 28.10 29.16
N ASP A 421 -29.15 28.76 28.00
CA ASP A 421 -27.97 29.15 27.22
C ASP A 421 -28.18 30.49 26.48
N THR A 422 -27.10 31.14 26.01
CA THR A 422 -27.21 32.42 25.29
C THR A 422 -27.67 32.29 23.83
N ASN A 423 -27.85 31.06 23.31
CA ASN A 423 -28.59 30.84 22.06
C ASN A 423 -30.12 30.81 22.33
N GLY A 424 -30.58 30.90 23.59
CA GLY A 424 -31.98 30.77 23.97
C GLY A 424 -32.56 29.37 23.76
N GLY A 425 -31.72 28.33 23.81
CA GLY A 425 -32.09 26.95 23.47
C GLY A 425 -32.24 26.68 21.97
N ILE A 426 -31.93 27.66 21.11
CA ILE A 426 -32.04 27.52 19.64
C ILE A 426 -30.78 26.83 19.09
N ALA A 427 -30.98 25.81 18.24
CA ALA A 427 -29.89 25.12 17.55
C ALA A 427 -29.17 26.09 16.59
N SER A 428 -27.90 26.40 16.89
CA SER A 428 -27.18 27.53 16.30
C SER A 428 -25.72 27.20 16.01
N ASP A 429 -25.12 27.86 15.01
CA ASP A 429 -23.67 27.81 14.78
C ASP A 429 -22.95 28.66 15.84
N ASN A 430 -21.91 28.10 16.47
CA ASN A 430 -21.13 28.78 17.50
C ASN A 430 -19.62 28.82 17.16
N ALA A 431 -18.93 29.88 17.59
CA ALA A 431 -17.47 30.02 17.45
C ALA A 431 -16.74 29.87 18.79
N VAL A 432 -17.33 30.34 19.88
CA VAL A 432 -16.83 30.22 21.25
C VAL A 432 -17.92 29.65 22.14
N VAL A 433 -17.64 28.58 22.87
CA VAL A 433 -18.61 27.92 23.78
C VAL A 433 -17.98 27.75 25.17
N PHE A 434 -18.65 28.24 26.21
CA PHE A 434 -18.30 27.99 27.61
C PHE A 434 -19.53 27.49 28.36
N GLY A 435 -19.39 26.44 29.18
CA GLY A 435 -20.58 25.94 29.89
C GLY A 435 -20.42 24.68 30.72
N LEU A 436 -21.52 24.21 31.30
CA LEU A 436 -21.61 22.84 31.82
C LEU A 436 -22.05 21.93 30.67
N PHE A 437 -23.30 22.03 30.20
CA PHE A 437 -23.79 21.29 29.04
C PHE A 437 -24.19 22.25 27.92
N ALA A 438 -23.71 21.99 26.69
CA ALA A 438 -23.98 22.84 25.53
C ALA A 438 -24.47 22.02 24.32
N ARG A 439 -25.27 22.67 23.46
CA ARG A 439 -25.66 22.17 22.14
C ARG A 439 -25.33 23.20 21.07
N SER A 440 -24.77 22.75 19.94
CA SER A 440 -24.47 23.58 18.77
C SER A 440 -24.89 22.86 17.49
N THR A 441 -25.25 23.59 16.43
CA THR A 441 -25.45 23.01 15.09
C THR A 441 -24.09 22.74 14.44
N ARG A 442 -23.22 23.75 14.38
CA ARG A 442 -21.80 23.61 14.04
C ARG A 442 -20.95 24.32 15.09
N LEU A 443 -19.76 23.79 15.38
CA LEU A 443 -18.71 24.51 16.10
C LEU A 443 -17.59 24.90 15.13
N SER A 444 -17.11 26.15 15.19
CA SER A 444 -15.94 26.60 14.44
C SER A 444 -15.11 27.60 15.25
N GLY A 445 -14.27 27.07 16.15
CA GLY A 445 -13.40 27.86 17.02
C GLY A 445 -12.99 27.12 18.30
N PHE A 446 -13.50 27.56 19.44
CA PHE A 446 -13.09 27.11 20.79
C PHE A 446 -14.29 26.67 21.63
N ALA A 447 -14.18 25.56 22.35
CA ALA A 447 -15.15 25.15 23.36
C ALA A 447 -14.50 24.64 24.66
N LEU A 448 -15.05 25.03 25.80
CA LEU A 448 -14.71 24.50 27.13
C LEU A 448 -16.02 24.19 27.89
N THR A 449 -16.31 22.90 28.10
CA THR A 449 -17.59 22.41 28.63
C THR A 449 -17.39 21.27 29.63
N LEU A 450 -18.46 20.81 30.30
CA LEU A 450 -18.54 19.44 30.84
C LEU A 450 -19.10 18.46 29.78
N GLY A 451 -20.12 18.87 29.03
CA GLY A 451 -20.68 18.08 27.92
C GLY A 451 -21.02 18.96 26.71
N HIS A 452 -20.69 18.49 25.50
CA HIS A 452 -21.01 19.21 24.26
C HIS A 452 -21.60 18.28 23.20
N TYR A 453 -22.80 18.62 22.71
CA TYR A 453 -23.45 17.94 21.60
C TYR A 453 -23.45 18.83 20.35
N VAL A 454 -22.95 18.31 19.23
CA VAL A 454 -22.90 19.03 17.94
C VAL A 454 -23.69 18.27 16.88
N ASP A 455 -24.74 18.90 16.34
CA ASP A 455 -25.63 18.27 15.34
C ASP A 455 -25.00 18.13 13.93
N GLY A 456 -23.88 18.81 13.70
CA GLY A 456 -23.06 18.75 12.49
C GLY A 456 -21.57 18.78 12.83
N ASP A 457 -20.81 19.60 12.11
CA ASP A 457 -19.35 19.58 12.15
C ASP A 457 -18.76 20.31 13.37
N ALA A 458 -17.58 19.88 13.79
CA ALA A 458 -16.80 20.53 14.83
C ALA A 458 -15.38 20.84 14.33
N HIS A 459 -15.02 22.12 14.31
CA HIS A 459 -13.72 22.59 13.85
C HIS A 459 -13.03 23.43 14.93
N GLY A 460 -11.74 23.16 15.17
CA GLY A 460 -10.90 23.91 16.11
C GLY A 460 -10.56 23.15 17.40
N PHE A 461 -10.69 23.79 18.55
CA PHE A 461 -10.33 23.25 19.86
C PHE A 461 -11.58 22.97 20.71
N GLN A 462 -11.66 21.78 21.30
CA GLN A 462 -12.72 21.40 22.23
C GLN A 462 -12.16 20.72 23.48
N MET A 463 -12.62 21.14 24.65
CA MET A 463 -12.43 20.44 25.92
C MET A 463 -13.80 20.17 26.56
N ALA A 464 -14.06 18.92 26.95
CA ALA A 464 -15.29 18.50 27.62
C ALA A 464 -15.00 17.61 28.85
N GLY A 465 -15.37 18.07 30.05
CA GLY A 465 -15.05 17.36 31.31
C GLY A 465 -15.63 15.96 31.45
N VAL A 466 -16.74 15.65 30.78
CA VAL A 466 -17.39 14.33 30.75
C VAL A 466 -17.35 13.76 29.34
N GLY A 467 -17.89 14.47 28.34
CA GLY A 467 -17.86 13.96 26.97
C GLY A 467 -18.37 14.88 25.88
N ALA A 468 -17.99 14.56 24.65
CA ALA A 468 -18.39 15.31 23.46
C ALA A 468 -18.95 14.36 22.39
N ILE A 469 -20.03 14.78 21.75
CA ILE A 469 -20.71 14.05 20.68
C ILE A 469 -20.82 14.97 19.45
N SER A 470 -20.51 14.45 18.26
CA SER A 470 -20.72 15.17 17.00
C SER A 470 -21.23 14.23 15.92
N LYS A 471 -22.25 14.68 15.17
CA LYS A 471 -22.79 13.93 14.02
C LYS A 471 -21.99 14.16 12.73
N GLY A 472 -21.40 15.34 12.57
CA GLY A 472 -20.57 15.68 11.41
C GLY A 472 -19.09 15.35 11.60
N ASP A 473 -18.25 15.98 10.79
CA ASP A 473 -16.80 15.81 10.81
C ASP A 473 -16.14 16.54 11.99
N LEU A 474 -15.08 15.97 12.54
CA LEU A 474 -14.22 16.58 13.57
C LEU A 474 -12.87 16.95 12.95
N SER A 475 -12.55 18.25 12.89
CA SER A 475 -11.24 18.74 12.40
C SER A 475 -10.56 19.64 13.43
N GLY A 476 -9.52 19.13 14.10
CA GLY A 476 -8.77 19.88 15.12
C GLY A 476 -8.35 19.03 16.33
N LEU A 477 -8.37 19.63 17.53
CA LEU A 477 -8.01 18.97 18.79
C LEU A 477 -9.23 18.89 19.70
N ARG A 478 -9.56 17.68 20.15
CA ARG A 478 -10.61 17.43 21.14
C ARG A 478 -10.07 16.65 22.33
N ILE A 479 -10.42 17.09 23.53
CA ILE A 479 -10.04 16.50 24.81
C ILE A 479 -11.32 16.22 25.62
N THR A 480 -11.56 14.98 26.02
CA THR A 480 -12.76 14.57 26.80
C THR A 480 -12.41 13.77 28.04
N GLY A 481 -13.11 13.98 29.16
CA GLY A 481 -12.86 13.23 30.39
C GLY A 481 -13.23 11.73 30.32
N ALA A 482 -14.31 11.35 29.63
CA ALA A 482 -14.76 9.97 29.58
C ALA A 482 -15.17 9.47 28.18
N VAL A 483 -15.92 10.24 27.39
CA VAL A 483 -16.43 9.78 26.08
C VAL A 483 -16.27 10.85 25.00
N ASP A 484 -15.62 10.47 23.90
CA ASP A 484 -15.59 11.22 22.65
C ASP A 484 -16.23 10.39 21.54
N TYR A 485 -17.24 10.94 20.86
CA TYR A 485 -17.89 10.30 19.72
C TYR A 485 -18.03 11.29 18.57
N ALA A 486 -17.45 10.94 17.42
CA ALA A 486 -17.71 11.57 16.13
C ALA A 486 -18.34 10.52 15.19
N GLU A 487 -19.52 10.80 14.63
CA GLU A 487 -20.10 9.93 13.61
C GLU A 487 -19.41 10.09 12.26
N GLY A 488 -18.98 11.31 11.93
CA GLY A 488 -18.19 11.64 10.75
C GLY A 488 -16.70 11.29 10.89
N THR A 489 -15.88 11.90 10.04
CA THR A 489 -14.44 11.68 9.96
C THR A 489 -13.66 12.51 10.98
N LEU A 490 -12.60 11.92 11.54
CA LEU A 490 -11.59 12.61 12.32
C LEU A 490 -10.49 13.15 11.40
N LYS A 491 -10.16 14.43 11.54
CA LYS A 491 -8.98 15.08 10.94
C LYS A 491 -8.22 15.85 12.02
N GLY A 492 -7.41 15.16 12.82
CA GLY A 492 -6.69 15.77 13.94
C GLY A 492 -6.48 14.83 15.12
N MET A 493 -6.78 15.30 16.33
CA MET A 493 -6.47 14.60 17.58
C MET A 493 -7.71 14.46 18.47
N GLN A 494 -8.07 13.23 18.82
CA GLN A 494 -9.02 12.91 19.91
C GLN A 494 -8.24 12.36 21.10
N LEU A 495 -8.42 12.97 22.27
CA LEU A 495 -7.87 12.51 23.54
C LEU A 495 -9.03 12.28 24.52
N SER A 496 -9.28 11.03 24.92
CA SER A 496 -10.35 10.67 25.85
C SER A 496 -9.80 9.95 27.07
N GLY A 497 -10.27 10.28 28.28
CA GLY A 497 -9.97 9.51 29.48
C GLY A 497 -10.63 8.12 29.52
N GLY A 498 -11.61 7.85 28.65
CA GLY A 498 -12.30 6.56 28.56
C GLY A 498 -12.34 6.02 27.14
N ILE A 499 -13.38 6.34 26.38
CA ILE A 499 -13.62 5.85 25.02
C ILE A 499 -13.49 7.00 24.02
N ALA A 500 -12.82 6.76 22.89
CA ALA A 500 -12.88 7.61 21.72
C ALA A 500 -13.40 6.81 20.51
N ALA A 501 -14.37 7.36 19.80
CA ALA A 501 -15.00 6.73 18.64
C ALA A 501 -15.10 7.73 17.48
N ALA A 502 -14.81 7.26 16.27
CA ALA A 502 -14.94 8.04 15.03
C ALA A 502 -15.56 7.19 13.89
N GLY A 503 -16.15 7.85 12.90
CA GLY A 503 -16.55 7.21 11.65
C GLY A 503 -15.34 6.66 10.87
N GLY A 504 -14.21 7.36 10.92
CA GLY A 504 -12.93 7.00 10.30
C GLY A 504 -12.00 8.23 10.27
N GLY A 505 -11.00 8.25 9.39
CA GLY A 505 -10.26 9.47 9.06
C GLY A 505 -8.74 9.40 9.31
N ARG A 506 -8.12 10.55 9.63
CA ARG A 506 -6.66 10.70 9.73
C ARG A 506 -6.24 11.51 10.96
N GLY A 507 -5.29 10.96 11.73
CA GLY A 507 -4.65 11.69 12.84
C GLY A 507 -4.28 10.78 14.02
N ALA A 508 -4.56 11.24 15.24
CA ALA A 508 -4.30 10.50 16.48
C ALA A 508 -5.58 10.31 17.30
N GLN A 509 -5.82 9.07 17.73
CA GLN A 509 -6.91 8.69 18.63
C GLN A 509 -6.30 8.09 19.89
N ILE A 510 -6.45 8.75 21.03
CA ILE A 510 -5.84 8.36 22.30
C ILE A 510 -6.96 8.21 23.33
N ALA A 511 -7.06 7.03 23.96
CA ALA A 511 -8.15 6.70 24.86
C ALA A 511 -7.67 5.95 26.12
N GLY A 512 -8.16 6.31 27.30
CA GLY A 512 -7.82 5.61 28.54
C GLY A 512 -8.26 4.15 28.56
N ALA A 513 -9.37 3.82 27.89
CA ALA A 513 -9.88 2.45 27.75
C ALA A 513 -9.85 1.95 26.29
N ALA A 514 -10.56 2.60 25.36
CA ALA A 514 -10.70 2.05 24.01
C ALA A 514 -10.86 3.08 22.88
N ASN A 515 -10.24 2.80 21.74
CA ASN A 515 -10.48 3.49 20.47
C ASN A 515 -11.32 2.64 19.53
N TYR A 516 -12.27 3.28 18.83
CA TYR A 516 -13.10 2.63 17.82
C TYR A 516 -13.19 3.45 16.53
N VAL A 517 -13.02 2.80 15.38
CA VAL A 517 -13.26 3.38 14.04
C VAL A 517 -14.09 2.44 13.16
N ARG A 518 -15.13 2.98 12.53
CA ARG A 518 -16.07 2.23 11.67
C ARG A 518 -15.49 1.96 10.27
N ASN A 519 -14.79 2.93 9.71
CA ASN A 519 -14.20 2.88 8.38
C ASN A 519 -12.67 2.90 8.49
N GLU A 520 -12.01 3.35 7.43
CA GLU A 520 -10.55 3.41 7.33
C GLU A 520 -9.95 4.47 8.27
N PHE A 521 -8.74 4.20 8.77
CA PHE A 521 -8.03 5.09 9.67
C PHE A 521 -6.54 5.20 9.34
N THR A 522 -6.03 6.42 9.21
CA THR A 522 -4.62 6.72 8.94
C THR A 522 -3.98 7.46 10.11
N GLY A 523 -2.98 6.84 10.75
CA GLY A 523 -2.18 7.46 11.80
C GLY A 523 -2.03 6.61 13.06
N LEU A 524 -2.31 7.19 14.23
CA LEU A 524 -2.02 6.59 15.53
C LEU A 524 -3.30 6.28 16.30
N GLN A 525 -3.45 5.04 16.77
CA GLN A 525 -4.42 4.68 17.81
C GLN A 525 -3.68 4.16 19.04
N MET A 526 -3.94 4.77 20.21
CA MET A 526 -3.35 4.38 21.48
C MET A 526 -4.46 4.21 22.53
N ALA A 527 -4.61 3.02 23.10
CA ALA A 527 -5.65 2.73 24.09
C ALA A 527 -5.10 2.01 25.32
N GLY A 528 -5.67 2.22 26.51
CA GLY A 528 -5.31 1.41 27.68
C GLY A 528 -5.66 -0.08 27.50
N ALA A 529 -6.84 -0.38 26.95
CA ALA A 529 -7.30 -1.76 26.74
C ALA A 529 -7.34 -2.18 25.26
N ALA A 530 -8.04 -1.45 24.38
CA ALA A 530 -8.29 -1.94 23.01
C ALA A 530 -8.35 -0.87 21.91
N ASN A 531 -7.76 -1.16 20.75
CA ASN A 531 -8.03 -0.43 19.49
C ASN A 531 -8.81 -1.33 18.54
N VAL A 532 -9.93 -0.86 18.01
CA VAL A 532 -10.79 -1.63 17.10
C VAL A 532 -11.09 -0.81 15.84
N ALA A 533 -10.59 -1.27 14.71
CA ALA A 533 -10.93 -0.77 13.38
C ALA A 533 -11.74 -1.82 12.60
N GLN A 534 -12.91 -1.43 12.11
CA GLN A 534 -13.69 -2.24 11.16
C GLN A 534 -13.22 -2.06 9.71
N GLY A 535 -12.60 -0.93 9.39
CA GLY A 535 -11.90 -0.68 8.13
C GLY A 535 -10.41 -1.02 8.18
N ASP A 536 -9.68 -0.48 7.20
CA ASP A 536 -8.23 -0.67 7.07
C ASP A 536 -7.46 0.39 7.85
N VAL A 537 -6.31 0.00 8.40
CA VAL A 537 -5.46 0.87 9.22
C VAL A 537 -4.12 1.08 8.54
N LEU A 538 -3.80 2.34 8.25
CA LEU A 538 -2.47 2.78 7.79
C LEU A 538 -1.77 3.53 8.93
N GLY A 539 -0.88 2.84 9.66
CA GLY A 539 -0.15 3.43 10.78
C GLY A 539 0.03 2.48 11.97
N LEU A 540 -0.10 3.00 13.19
CA LEU A 540 0.22 2.30 14.43
C LEU A 540 -1.01 2.13 15.34
N GLN A 541 -1.24 0.92 15.83
CA GLN A 541 -2.16 0.64 16.93
C GLN A 541 -1.38 0.11 18.14
N MET A 542 -1.55 0.74 19.30
CA MET A 542 -0.93 0.33 20.57
C MET A 542 -1.99 0.19 21.65
N ALA A 543 -2.09 -0.98 22.27
CA ALA A 543 -3.07 -1.26 23.32
C ALA A 543 -2.52 -2.20 24.39
N GLY A 544 -3.03 -2.11 25.62
CA GLY A 544 -2.66 -3.08 26.66
C GLY A 544 -3.14 -4.50 26.35
N ALA A 545 -4.42 -4.66 25.98
CA ALA A 545 -5.02 -5.99 25.76
C ALA A 545 -5.08 -6.39 24.28
N MET A 546 -5.66 -5.59 23.37
CA MET A 546 -5.81 -6.02 21.98
C MET A 546 -5.85 -4.91 20.92
N ASN A 547 -5.32 -5.23 19.74
CA ASN A 547 -5.51 -4.45 18.52
C ASN A 547 -6.26 -5.28 17.48
N VAL A 548 -7.29 -4.70 16.85
CA VAL A 548 -8.08 -5.35 15.80
C VAL A 548 -8.21 -4.43 14.59
N ALA A 549 -7.95 -4.94 13.39
CA ALA A 549 -8.13 -4.24 12.11
C ALA A 549 -8.63 -5.19 11.01
N ARG A 550 -9.22 -4.67 9.92
CA ARG A 550 -9.55 -5.48 8.73
C ARG A 550 -8.28 -5.79 7.92
N GLN A 551 -7.53 -4.76 7.55
CA GLN A 551 -6.15 -4.84 7.08
C GLN A 551 -5.28 -3.86 7.85
N LEU A 552 -4.00 -4.16 7.97
CA LEU A 552 -2.99 -3.33 8.63
C LEU A 552 -1.84 -3.06 7.66
N THR A 553 -1.52 -1.79 7.43
CA THR A 553 -0.23 -1.36 6.88
C THR A 553 0.48 -0.53 7.93
N GLY A 554 1.55 -1.08 8.52
CA GLY A 554 2.24 -0.46 9.67
C GLY A 554 2.43 -1.42 10.86
N GLY A 555 1.99 -1.03 12.05
CA GLY A 555 2.37 -1.70 13.30
C GLY A 555 1.22 -1.95 14.28
N GLN A 556 1.24 -3.10 14.94
CA GLN A 556 0.36 -3.45 16.07
C GLN A 556 1.20 -3.90 17.28
N LEU A 557 0.94 -3.30 18.45
CA LEU A 557 1.57 -3.64 19.74
C LEU A 557 0.48 -3.85 20.81
N SER A 558 0.29 -5.08 21.29
CA SER A 558 -0.62 -5.43 22.41
C SER A 558 -0.44 -6.89 22.83
N ILE A 559 -1.14 -7.36 23.87
CA ILE A 559 -1.17 -8.81 24.18
C ILE A 559 -1.74 -9.63 23.01
N LEU A 560 -2.80 -9.17 22.34
CA LEU A 560 -3.48 -9.85 21.24
C LEU A 560 -3.64 -8.94 20.00
N ASN A 561 -2.82 -9.16 18.97
CA ASN A 561 -2.92 -8.45 17.70
C ASN A 561 -3.68 -9.30 16.66
N VAL A 562 -4.73 -8.74 16.06
CA VAL A 562 -5.55 -9.41 15.04
C VAL A 562 -5.72 -8.52 13.82
N ALA A 563 -5.39 -9.05 12.64
CA ALA A 563 -5.67 -8.42 11.36
C ALA A 563 -5.93 -9.48 10.27
N GLY A 564 -6.63 -9.09 9.20
CA GLY A 564 -6.80 -9.93 8.02
C GLY A 564 -5.51 -9.98 7.21
N ASP A 565 -5.23 -8.92 6.46
CA ASP A 565 -3.98 -8.78 5.72
C ASP A 565 -3.07 -7.78 6.44
N VAL A 566 -1.78 -8.10 6.56
CA VAL A 566 -0.78 -7.34 7.31
C VAL A 566 0.40 -7.04 6.40
N SER A 567 0.76 -5.76 6.27
CA SER A 567 1.99 -5.28 5.65
C SER A 567 2.77 -4.46 6.68
N GLY A 568 3.65 -5.12 7.43
CA GLY A 568 4.42 -4.52 8.53
C GLY A 568 4.64 -5.46 9.71
N ALA A 569 4.45 -4.97 10.94
CA ALA A 569 4.85 -5.68 12.16
C ALA A 569 3.70 -5.89 13.16
N GLN A 570 3.65 -7.08 13.78
CA GLN A 570 2.82 -7.35 14.96
C GLN A 570 3.73 -7.82 16.10
N VAL A 571 3.63 -7.18 17.27
CA VAL A 571 4.41 -7.50 18.47
C VAL A 571 3.45 -7.71 19.63
N GLY A 572 3.46 -8.90 20.23
CA GLY A 572 2.48 -9.27 21.25
C GLY A 572 2.65 -10.67 21.81
N VAL A 573 1.81 -11.09 22.75
CA VAL A 573 1.81 -12.49 23.22
C VAL A 573 1.24 -13.39 22.12
N VAL A 574 0.17 -12.93 21.46
CA VAL A 574 -0.49 -13.63 20.37
C VAL A 574 -0.67 -12.72 19.17
N ASN A 575 -0.15 -13.12 18.01
CA ASN A 575 -0.32 -12.42 16.75
C ASN A 575 -1.11 -13.30 15.78
N ILE A 576 -2.22 -12.78 15.27
CA ILE A 576 -3.11 -13.47 14.31
C ILE A 576 -3.20 -12.63 13.04
N GLY A 577 -2.74 -13.21 11.94
CA GLY A 577 -2.92 -12.73 10.58
C GLY A 577 -3.63 -13.76 9.70
N ARG A 578 -4.05 -13.36 8.51
CA ARG A 578 -4.35 -14.27 7.40
C ARG A 578 -3.23 -14.25 6.37
N ARG A 579 -2.91 -13.08 5.81
CA ARG A 579 -1.76 -12.89 4.91
C ARG A 579 -0.82 -11.87 5.54
N VAL A 580 0.37 -12.30 5.95
CA VAL A 580 1.33 -11.44 6.64
C VAL A 580 2.55 -11.21 5.77
N ARG A 581 2.92 -9.96 5.53
CA ARG A 581 4.16 -9.53 4.89
C ARG A 581 4.91 -8.61 5.84
N GLY A 582 6.09 -9.04 6.27
CA GLY A 582 6.82 -8.44 7.40
C GLY A 582 6.96 -9.42 8.57
N THR A 583 6.81 -8.93 9.80
CA THR A 583 7.30 -9.65 11.00
C THR A 583 6.22 -9.86 12.06
N GLN A 584 6.14 -11.06 12.62
CA GLN A 584 5.42 -11.32 13.87
C GLN A 584 6.41 -11.70 14.97
N ILE A 585 6.32 -11.04 16.13
CA ILE A 585 7.12 -11.36 17.32
C ILE A 585 6.15 -11.63 18.47
N GLY A 586 6.18 -12.86 19.00
CA GLY A 586 5.31 -13.23 20.10
C GLY A 586 5.45 -14.67 20.58
N VAL A 587 4.71 -15.05 21.62
CA VAL A 587 4.71 -16.44 22.11
C VAL A 587 4.00 -17.34 21.08
N VAL A 588 2.86 -16.87 20.55
CA VAL A 588 2.06 -17.59 19.56
C VAL A 588 1.84 -16.72 18.32
N ASN A 589 2.28 -17.19 17.15
CA ASN A 589 2.08 -16.53 15.87
C ASN A 589 1.25 -17.44 14.96
N ILE A 590 0.15 -16.91 14.40
CA ILE A 590 -0.78 -17.65 13.54
C ILE A 590 -0.98 -16.88 12.24
N ALA A 591 -0.77 -17.54 11.10
CA ALA A 591 -1.07 -17.02 9.77
C ALA A 591 -1.61 -18.11 8.83
N ASP A 592 -2.36 -17.72 7.79
CA ASP A 592 -2.59 -18.64 6.66
C ASP A 592 -1.36 -18.66 5.75
N SER A 593 -0.81 -17.49 5.41
CA SER A 593 0.42 -17.34 4.63
C SER A 593 1.32 -16.24 5.20
N MET A 594 2.64 -16.42 5.12
CA MET A 594 3.60 -15.49 5.70
C MET A 594 4.82 -15.22 4.80
N GLN A 595 5.18 -13.94 4.71
CA GLN A 595 6.18 -13.37 3.83
C GLN A 595 7.15 -12.51 4.66
N GLY A 596 8.04 -13.17 5.40
CA GLY A 596 9.00 -12.51 6.31
C GLY A 596 9.35 -13.40 7.50
N ALA A 597 9.58 -12.82 8.68
CA ALA A 597 10.01 -13.56 9.87
C ALA A 597 8.87 -13.75 10.88
N SER A 598 8.70 -14.97 11.37
CA SER A 598 7.87 -15.25 12.56
C SER A 598 8.79 -15.73 13.67
N ILE A 599 8.82 -14.99 14.77
CA ILE A 599 9.66 -15.32 15.93
C ILE A 599 8.73 -15.64 17.08
N GLY A 600 8.72 -16.89 17.52
CA GLY A 600 7.91 -17.33 18.65
C GLY A 600 8.06 -18.76 19.08
N LEU A 601 7.53 -19.06 20.28
CA LEU A 601 7.51 -20.39 20.88
C LEU A 601 6.63 -21.36 20.08
N VAL A 602 5.52 -20.86 19.53
CA VAL A 602 4.63 -21.61 18.63
C VAL A 602 4.32 -20.74 17.42
N THR A 603 4.86 -21.09 16.26
CA THR A 603 4.54 -20.44 14.98
C THR A 603 3.76 -21.41 14.11
N PHE A 604 2.51 -21.09 13.78
CA PHE A 604 1.70 -21.86 12.84
C PHE A 604 1.36 -21.03 11.60
N VAL A 605 1.97 -21.36 10.47
CA VAL A 605 1.66 -20.76 9.16
C VAL A 605 1.07 -21.86 8.28
N ARG A 606 -0.20 -21.76 7.85
CA ARG A 606 -0.86 -22.84 7.08
C ARG A 606 -0.06 -23.26 5.85
N ASP A 607 0.39 -22.29 5.05
CA ASP A 607 1.19 -22.51 3.83
C ASP A 607 2.71 -22.63 4.13
N GLY A 608 3.07 -22.90 5.38
CA GLY A 608 4.44 -22.97 5.89
C GLY A 608 4.98 -24.40 6.09
N ILE A 609 5.99 -24.53 6.95
CA ILE A 609 6.60 -25.81 7.28
C ILE A 609 5.75 -26.48 8.37
N HIS A 610 5.34 -27.73 8.10
CA HIS A 610 4.73 -28.64 9.07
C HIS A 610 5.41 -30.00 8.92
N ALA A 611 6.52 -30.20 9.62
CA ALA A 611 7.27 -31.45 9.59
C ALA A 611 7.29 -32.09 10.97
N LEU A 612 7.34 -33.42 10.98
CA LEU A 612 7.79 -34.19 12.15
C LEU A 612 9.21 -34.65 11.86
N ASP A 613 10.09 -34.55 12.85
CA ASP A 613 11.45 -35.09 12.76
C ASP A 613 11.75 -36.05 13.92
N ILE A 614 12.73 -36.90 13.70
CA ILE A 614 13.32 -37.77 14.72
C ILE A 614 14.82 -37.52 14.66
N SER A 615 15.39 -37.03 15.75
CA SER A 615 16.82 -36.77 15.88
C SER A 615 17.40 -37.59 17.01
N SER A 616 18.58 -38.15 16.81
CA SER A 616 19.35 -38.84 17.86
C SER A 616 20.74 -38.21 17.97
N SER A 617 21.28 -38.15 19.19
CA SER A 617 22.58 -37.54 19.47
C SER A 617 23.60 -38.55 20.02
N GLU A 618 24.88 -38.22 19.91
CA GLU A 618 25.99 -39.02 20.44
C GLU A 618 25.91 -39.24 21.96
N VAL A 619 25.16 -38.38 22.67
CA VAL A 619 24.89 -38.48 24.11
C VAL A 619 23.72 -39.45 24.42
N GLY A 620 23.26 -40.24 23.43
CA GLY A 620 22.20 -41.24 23.58
C GLY A 620 20.78 -40.67 23.67
N GLY A 621 20.60 -39.37 23.43
CA GLY A 621 19.29 -38.72 23.47
C GLY A 621 18.56 -38.86 22.14
N THR A 622 17.40 -39.52 22.13
CA THR A 622 16.51 -39.60 20.96
C THR A 622 15.27 -38.74 21.18
N VAL A 623 15.00 -37.82 20.27
CA VAL A 623 13.93 -36.81 20.34
C VAL A 623 13.01 -36.96 19.14
N LEU A 624 11.70 -36.99 19.40
CA LEU A 624 10.64 -36.79 18.42
C LEU A 624 10.27 -35.29 18.44
N GLY A 625 10.44 -34.62 17.30
CA GLY A 625 10.18 -33.20 17.15
C GLY A 625 9.06 -32.88 16.16
N ALA A 626 8.50 -31.70 16.34
CA ALA A 626 7.64 -31.02 15.38
C ALA A 626 8.31 -29.70 14.99
N VAL A 627 8.48 -29.49 13.69
CA VAL A 627 9.00 -28.26 13.09
C VAL A 627 7.84 -27.50 12.46
N LEU A 628 7.55 -26.33 13.04
CA LEU A 628 6.44 -25.47 12.67
C LEU A 628 6.96 -24.07 12.36
N GLY A 629 6.62 -23.51 11.21
CA GLY A 629 7.19 -22.23 10.81
C GLY A 629 6.87 -21.79 9.40
N ASN A 630 7.69 -20.88 8.89
CA ASN A 630 7.70 -20.52 7.47
C ASN A 630 9.06 -20.88 6.84
N ARG A 631 9.19 -20.66 5.53
CA ARG A 631 10.40 -21.01 4.73
C ARG A 631 11.67 -20.19 5.04
N TYR A 632 11.64 -19.31 6.03
CA TYR A 632 12.76 -18.47 6.45
C TYR A 632 13.13 -18.70 7.91
N VAL A 633 12.11 -18.76 8.77
CA VAL A 633 12.26 -18.99 10.22
C VAL A 633 11.23 -20.02 10.65
N TYR A 634 11.70 -21.01 11.40
CA TYR A 634 10.87 -22.06 12.00
C TYR A 634 11.23 -22.32 13.46
N THR A 635 10.28 -22.87 14.18
CA THR A 635 10.44 -23.30 15.57
C THR A 635 10.39 -24.83 15.62
N ARG A 636 11.36 -25.45 16.29
CA ARG A 636 11.32 -26.88 16.65
C ARG A 636 10.84 -27.01 18.09
N LEU A 637 9.88 -27.90 18.32
CA LEU A 637 9.42 -28.34 19.62
C LEU A 637 9.57 -29.86 19.67
N GLY A 638 10.27 -30.41 20.66
CA GLY A 638 10.52 -31.84 20.74
C GLY A 638 10.43 -32.41 22.15
N ILE A 639 10.06 -33.68 22.21
CA ILE A 639 10.11 -34.49 23.42
C ILE A 639 10.96 -35.74 23.13
N GLY A 640 11.76 -36.16 24.09
CA GLY A 640 12.67 -37.27 23.89
C GLY A 640 12.94 -38.10 25.13
N VAL A 641 13.68 -39.17 24.92
CA VAL A 641 14.19 -40.07 25.96
C VAL A 641 15.70 -40.17 25.85
N LEU A 642 16.36 -40.27 26.99
CA LEU A 642 17.78 -40.57 27.06
C LEU A 642 17.95 -42.08 27.23
N ALA A 643 18.59 -42.75 26.27
CA ALA A 643 18.91 -44.17 26.37
C ALA A 643 20.01 -44.37 27.42
N GLY A 644 19.70 -45.04 28.52
CA GLY A 644 20.59 -45.16 29.68
C GLY A 644 21.75 -46.13 29.47
N GLY A 645 22.98 -45.61 29.51
CA GLY A 645 24.19 -46.31 29.93
C GLY A 645 24.74 -45.67 31.20
N ASN A 646 25.34 -46.44 32.11
CA ASN A 646 25.66 -46.01 33.48
C ASN A 646 26.81 -44.99 33.63
N ASP A 647 27.35 -44.45 32.53
CA ASP A 647 28.53 -43.60 32.54
C ASP A 647 28.20 -42.17 32.07
N LEU A 648 27.91 -41.30 33.04
CA LEU A 648 28.08 -39.85 32.86
C LEU A 648 29.58 -39.53 32.67
N PRO A 649 29.96 -38.46 31.95
CA PRO A 649 31.36 -38.02 31.82
C PRO A 649 31.92 -37.55 33.19
N GLY A 650 32.40 -38.50 33.99
CA GLY A 650 32.72 -38.27 35.40
C GLY A 650 33.12 -39.50 36.22
N GLY A 651 33.27 -40.68 35.61
CA GLY A 651 34.11 -41.76 36.14
C GLY A 651 33.76 -42.33 37.53
N ARG A 652 32.47 -42.44 37.89
CA ARG A 652 32.03 -43.20 39.08
C ARG A 652 30.89 -44.14 38.75
N THR A 653 31.25 -45.33 38.26
CA THR A 653 30.34 -46.48 38.14
C THR A 653 29.86 -46.90 39.53
N VAL A 654 28.58 -46.67 39.85
CA VAL A 654 27.99 -47.14 41.11
C VAL A 654 27.61 -48.62 40.96
N VAL A 655 28.52 -49.51 41.35
CA VAL A 655 28.23 -50.95 41.46
C VAL A 655 27.56 -51.20 42.81
N GLY A 656 26.26 -51.52 42.80
CA GLY A 656 25.50 -51.89 44.00
C GLY A 656 24.34 -50.95 44.33
N GLY A 657 23.26 -51.04 43.56
CA GLY A 657 21.98 -50.38 43.81
C GLY A 657 20.92 -50.95 42.86
N SER A 658 19.69 -51.12 43.33
CA SER A 658 18.61 -51.72 42.53
C SER A 658 18.33 -50.91 41.25
N ALA A 659 18.27 -51.59 40.11
CA ALA A 659 18.03 -51.00 38.80
C ALA A 659 16.55 -50.62 38.59
N ALA A 660 16.02 -49.73 39.44
CA ALA A 660 14.64 -49.27 39.42
C ALA A 660 14.54 -47.77 39.11
N GLU A 661 13.78 -47.45 38.06
CA GLU A 661 12.98 -46.22 37.95
C GLU A 661 13.72 -44.87 38.00
N SER A 662 14.55 -44.61 36.98
CA SER A 662 14.92 -43.24 36.60
C SER A 662 14.70 -43.04 35.10
N SER A 663 13.45 -42.77 34.71
CA SER A 663 13.13 -42.34 33.34
C SER A 663 13.71 -40.94 33.10
N HIS A 664 14.66 -40.86 32.18
CA HIS A 664 15.27 -39.60 31.76
C HIS A 664 14.57 -39.12 30.48
N TYR A 665 13.91 -37.97 30.57
CA TYR A 665 13.20 -37.36 29.46
C TYR A 665 13.82 -36.02 29.06
N LEU A 666 13.64 -35.68 27.79
CA LEU A 666 14.22 -34.51 27.15
C LEU A 666 13.07 -33.60 26.71
N ILE A 667 13.20 -32.30 26.98
CA ILE A 667 12.34 -31.27 26.37
C ILE A 667 13.26 -30.40 25.52
N GLN A 668 12.91 -30.27 24.24
CA GLN A 668 13.69 -29.54 23.25
C GLN A 668 12.87 -28.37 22.71
N TRP A 669 13.45 -27.17 22.76
CA TRP A 669 12.96 -26.01 22.02
C TRP A 669 14.10 -25.45 21.18
N GLY A 670 13.82 -25.10 19.94
CA GLY A 670 14.80 -24.44 19.09
C GLY A 670 14.17 -23.54 18.06
N MET A 671 14.99 -22.66 17.50
CA MET A 671 14.66 -21.86 16.33
C MET A 671 15.68 -22.10 15.23
N GLY A 672 15.20 -22.25 14.00
CA GLY A 672 16.01 -22.46 12.82
C GLY A 672 15.78 -21.39 11.77
N GLY A 673 16.87 -20.97 11.13
CA GLY A 673 16.86 -20.13 9.94
C GLY A 673 17.17 -20.96 8.70
N HIS A 674 16.24 -20.99 7.74
CA HIS A 674 16.41 -21.70 6.47
C HIS A 674 17.02 -20.79 5.39
N ARG A 675 18.26 -21.08 4.98
CA ARG A 675 19.00 -20.30 3.97
C ARG A 675 19.22 -21.11 2.69
N ILE A 676 18.29 -21.00 1.75
CA ILE A 676 18.48 -21.51 0.38
C ILE A 676 19.64 -20.76 -0.29
N ILE A 677 20.71 -21.48 -0.64
CA ILE A 677 21.86 -20.94 -1.38
C ILE A 677 21.59 -20.95 -2.89
N ASN A 678 21.07 -22.06 -3.42
CA ASN A 678 20.67 -22.22 -4.83
C ASN A 678 19.65 -23.37 -4.99
N GLN A 679 19.38 -23.81 -6.23
CA GLN A 679 18.39 -24.86 -6.51
C GLN A 679 18.75 -26.27 -6.00
N ARG A 680 19.99 -26.52 -5.60
CA ARG A 680 20.47 -27.82 -5.07
C ARG A 680 20.88 -27.75 -3.60
N TRP A 681 21.29 -26.57 -3.14
CA TRP A 681 21.93 -26.39 -1.84
C TRP A 681 21.16 -25.39 -0.98
N PHE A 682 20.85 -25.80 0.23
CA PHE A 682 20.36 -24.96 1.33
C PHE A 682 21.25 -25.21 2.56
N VAL A 683 21.25 -24.26 3.47
CA VAL A 683 21.86 -24.37 4.79
C VAL A 683 20.79 -24.03 5.81
N ASP A 684 20.54 -24.93 6.74
CA ASP A 684 19.77 -24.66 7.94
C ASP A 684 20.73 -24.33 9.08
N ALA A 685 20.47 -23.21 9.74
CA ALA A 685 21.20 -22.79 10.93
C ALA A 685 20.24 -22.82 12.11
N GLU A 686 20.44 -23.76 13.03
CA GLU A 686 19.53 -24.03 14.14
C GLU A 686 20.21 -23.76 15.49
N VAL A 687 19.49 -23.07 16.37
CA VAL A 687 19.84 -22.95 17.79
C VAL A 687 18.80 -23.74 18.59
N VAL A 688 19.27 -24.71 19.35
CA VAL A 688 18.44 -25.65 20.10
C VAL A 688 18.85 -25.64 21.57
N ALA A 689 17.88 -25.40 22.45
CA ALA A 689 17.98 -25.64 23.88
C ALA A 689 17.33 -26.99 24.21
N THR A 690 18.13 -27.90 24.77
CA THR A 690 17.66 -29.20 25.27
C THR A 690 17.76 -29.22 26.79
N GLN A 691 16.64 -29.47 27.46
CA GLN A 691 16.56 -29.65 28.91
C GLN A 691 16.50 -31.14 29.24
N TYR A 692 17.38 -31.56 30.14
CA TYR A 692 17.47 -32.93 30.63
C TYR A 692 16.74 -33.02 31.96
N HIS A 693 15.71 -33.86 32.02
CA HIS A 693 14.90 -34.07 33.21
C HIS A 693 14.98 -35.51 33.67
N ARG A 694 15.11 -35.72 34.99
CA ARG A 694 15.07 -37.03 35.62
C ARG A 694 13.77 -37.14 36.42
N SER A 695 12.92 -38.11 36.10
CA SER A 695 11.83 -38.45 37.02
C SER A 695 12.41 -39.25 38.20
N SER A 696 12.63 -38.60 39.34
CA SER A 696 12.60 -39.31 40.62
C SER A 696 11.16 -39.68 40.91
N GLY A 697 10.89 -40.95 41.21
CA GLY A 697 9.58 -41.35 41.74
C GLY A 697 9.23 -40.51 42.98
N TRP A 698 7.95 -40.18 43.15
CA TRP A 698 7.48 -39.49 44.34
C TRP A 698 7.65 -40.39 45.56
N GLN A 699 8.77 -40.26 46.27
CA GLN A 699 8.86 -40.75 47.64
C GLN A 699 8.18 -39.73 48.56
N GLN A 700 7.21 -40.21 49.33
CA GLN A 700 6.65 -39.47 50.44
C GLN A 700 7.66 -39.48 51.59
N GLU A 701 8.03 -38.30 52.06
CA GLU A 701 8.45 -38.05 53.45
C GLU A 701 7.42 -37.11 54.09
#